data_AF-A0A257AQ05-F1
#
_entry.id   AF-A0A257AQ05-F1
#
_cell.length_a   1.000
_cell.length_b   1.000
_cell.length_c   1.000
_cell.angle_alpha   90.00
_cell.angle_beta   90.00
_cell.angle_gamma   90.00
#
_symmetry.space_group_name_H-M   'P 1'
#
loop_
_entity.id
_entity.type
_entity.pdbx_description
1 polymer ?
#
loop_
_entity_poly.entity_id
_entity_poly.type
_entity_poly.pdbx_seq_one_letter_code
_entity_poly.pdbx_strand_id
1 'polypeptide(L)'
;MRERLVEFQEETGNNFNLEATPAEGSLAPEEEVLISQGAPRFSAIGPLVDGYFELEDKKGEIQQCGCSEVLKLPEGELFSYGFSRRRLKIKKYPVTALVRHPGKSMFEVTTESGRKVRVTGEHSLFTLSPEGAPESILVRNLREGEVVAVPKRVELEECCREFNLIETFKNSESRKKGKFYALFPADFVEDLISNQRKGSRVKEWCEKNYRLAWKNVKYQWRKSRKIPLKLIYDLEIFEAVSREVLKQSRIFYRTSKNTSPINALIPANRDLGFVVGALLSCLSSEGQSSFCNTDKEFTHEFTESLERVFGPGLANVQIKNRDRKRIYEVSLSKSLSLFFKEVGLEGGSNKKLIPNFVFASSKECVSGLLRGFFLGGGSVYRDFSVRLYTNSKKLAGGLNLCLLKLGILARLSKDKKSERNPNWNDNFVISITGADNLKQFFWEVLKEKLEITKGREVLPEVPRLIKAVLEKNSLNPSQIEIDKDSFNRNLRKNRISAQYFRKILQKLSDLGKSEETEKLQNLLNSDIYWDAVKSVKKLTAPKFVYDFEVDAKNESVQNFLGGEGLVCLHNTSYRLARKDKKKFRFRKPGIICANEAEWRGSFRRPGAVRAEPFYTNSTQLPVNFTDDLFEALDLQDEFQSKYTGGTVFHIFAGERVKDPTAVKVLVRRICELYRLPYFSFTPSFSVCPTHAYIAGEHFTCPKCGAETEVYSRVVGYLRPVKQWNKGKQAEFSMRRTFRLDENASLPRPSLPRPSLPRL
;
A
#
# COMPACT_ATOMS: atom_id res chain seq x y z
N MET A 1 33.71 -4.65 4.86
CA MET A 1 33.37 -3.84 6.05
C MET A 1 33.06 -4.70 7.28
N ARG A 2 32.04 -5.57 7.30
CA ARG A 2 31.76 -6.42 8.49
C ARG A 2 32.85 -7.41 8.87
N GLU A 3 33.55 -8.00 7.90
CA GLU A 3 34.73 -8.84 8.19
C GLU A 3 35.86 -8.02 8.82
N ARG A 4 36.12 -6.83 8.27
CA ARG A 4 37.07 -5.86 8.83
C ARG A 4 36.66 -5.36 10.22
N LEU A 5 35.36 -5.20 10.46
CA LEU A 5 34.83 -4.86 11.78
C LEU A 5 35.10 -5.96 12.79
N VAL A 6 34.93 -7.23 12.38
CA VAL A 6 35.26 -8.37 13.24
C VAL A 6 36.76 -8.40 13.53
N GLU A 7 37.63 -8.17 12.54
CA GLU A 7 39.08 -8.03 12.76
C GLU A 7 39.40 -6.91 13.76
N PHE A 8 38.80 -5.72 13.61
CA PHE A 8 38.99 -4.64 14.58
C PHE A 8 38.45 -4.99 15.98
N GLN A 9 37.29 -5.64 16.08
CA GLN A 9 36.73 -6.08 17.36
C GLN A 9 37.63 -7.15 18.03
N GLU A 10 38.25 -8.01 17.22
CA GLU A 10 39.23 -9.01 17.67
C GLU A 10 40.53 -8.35 18.16
N GLU A 11 41.07 -7.40 17.41
CA GLU A 11 42.33 -6.69 17.72
C GLU A 11 42.20 -5.80 18.96
N THR A 12 41.05 -5.15 19.13
CA THR A 12 40.87 -4.10 20.15
C THR A 12 40.09 -4.56 21.38
N GLY A 13 39.38 -5.69 21.29
CA GLY A 13 38.41 -6.13 22.31
C GLY A 13 37.20 -5.20 22.47
N ASN A 14 37.07 -4.17 21.64
CA ASN A 14 36.07 -3.11 21.80
C ASN A 14 34.92 -3.26 20.80
N ASN A 15 33.70 -2.92 21.25
CA ASN A 15 32.54 -2.87 20.39
C ASN A 15 32.52 -1.57 19.58
N PHE A 16 33.07 -1.63 18.37
CA PHE A 16 32.90 -0.55 17.40
C PHE A 16 31.63 -0.76 16.59
N ASN A 17 30.85 0.31 16.41
CA ASN A 17 29.82 0.37 15.39
C ASN A 17 29.99 1.68 14.61
N LEU A 18 30.08 1.59 13.29
CA LEU A 18 30.29 2.75 12.41
C LEU A 18 28.97 3.17 11.72
N GLU A 19 27.82 2.79 12.28
CA GLU A 19 26.58 2.84 11.52
C GLU A 19 25.37 3.35 12.31
N ALA A 20 24.63 4.26 11.67
CA ALA A 20 23.22 4.49 11.91
C ALA A 20 22.43 3.50 11.05
N THR A 21 21.51 2.73 11.65
CA THR A 21 20.61 1.76 11.00
C THR A 21 20.35 2.09 9.52
N PRO A 22 20.98 1.42 8.53
CA PRO A 22 20.86 1.81 7.15
C PRO A 22 19.46 1.45 6.66
N ALA A 23 18.80 2.45 6.12
CA ALA A 23 17.56 2.35 5.40
C ALA A 23 17.88 2.36 3.90
N GLU A 24 18.00 1.22 3.22
CA GLU A 24 18.26 1.25 1.75
C GLU A 24 17.47 0.18 0.96
N GLY A 25 16.23 -0.12 1.38
CA GLY A 25 15.29 -0.93 0.60
C GLY A 25 14.41 -0.08 -0.34
N SER A 26 14.90 0.28 -1.51
CA SER A 26 14.25 1.07 -2.59
C SER A 26 13.27 0.37 -3.56
N LEU A 27 12.21 1.03 -4.03
CA LEU A 27 11.58 0.79 -5.34
C LEU A 27 12.13 1.75 -6.41
N ALA A 28 12.07 1.36 -7.69
CA ALA A 28 12.32 2.27 -8.80
C ALA A 28 11.22 3.36 -8.93
N PRO A 29 11.53 4.58 -9.40
CA PRO A 29 10.59 5.71 -9.46
C PRO A 29 9.27 5.41 -10.18
N GLU A 30 9.35 4.64 -11.26
CA GLU A 30 8.23 4.34 -12.13
C GLU A 30 7.38 3.14 -11.66
N GLU A 31 7.75 2.48 -10.56
CA GLU A 31 6.96 1.37 -10.02
C GLU A 31 5.61 1.88 -9.51
N GLU A 32 4.54 1.19 -9.93
CA GLU A 32 3.20 1.50 -9.46
C GLU A 32 2.97 0.90 -8.08
N VAL A 33 2.51 1.73 -7.14
CA VAL A 33 2.04 1.34 -5.82
C VAL A 33 0.54 1.50 -5.74
N LEU A 34 -0.11 0.61 -5.00
CA LEU A 34 -1.54 0.72 -4.73
C LEU A 34 -1.74 1.61 -3.49
N ILE A 35 -2.40 2.74 -3.67
CA ILE A 35 -2.62 3.74 -2.62
C ILE A 35 -4.09 4.15 -2.56
N SER A 36 -4.45 4.85 -1.49
CA SER A 36 -5.75 5.50 -1.36
C SER A 36 -5.64 6.86 -0.70
N GLN A 37 -6.31 7.85 -1.31
CA GLN A 37 -6.53 9.20 -0.81
C GLN A 37 -8.01 9.56 -1.04
N GLY A 38 -8.89 8.84 -0.35
CA GLY A 38 -10.33 8.89 -0.56
C GLY A 38 -10.86 7.79 -1.48
N ALA A 39 -10.09 7.37 -2.50
CA ALA A 39 -10.41 6.21 -3.35
C ALA A 39 -9.15 5.41 -3.71
N PRO A 40 -9.25 4.08 -3.93
CA PRO A 40 -8.12 3.27 -4.35
C PRO A 40 -7.66 3.64 -5.76
N ARG A 41 -6.35 3.78 -5.97
CA ARG A 41 -5.74 4.03 -7.28
C ARG A 41 -4.30 3.52 -7.36
N PHE A 42 -3.84 3.26 -8.57
CA PHE A 42 -2.42 3.08 -8.84
C PHE A 42 -1.74 4.44 -8.97
N SER A 43 -0.51 4.54 -8.47
CA SER A 43 0.34 5.72 -8.61
C SER A 43 1.78 5.29 -8.77
N ALA A 44 2.54 5.93 -9.65
CA ALA A 44 3.99 5.76 -9.68
C ALA A 44 4.59 6.34 -8.39
N ILE A 45 5.42 5.57 -7.70
CA ILE A 45 5.92 5.93 -6.36
C ILE A 45 6.83 7.17 -6.39
N GLY A 46 7.69 7.31 -7.40
CA GLY A 46 8.62 8.43 -7.54
C GLY A 46 7.91 9.77 -7.67
N PRO A 47 7.11 9.98 -8.73
CA PRO A 47 6.35 11.23 -8.90
C PRO A 47 5.40 11.53 -7.74
N LEU A 48 4.87 10.50 -7.08
CA LEU A 48 4.05 10.68 -5.90
C LEU A 48 4.85 11.25 -4.73
N VAL A 49 5.99 10.65 -4.39
CA VAL A 49 6.86 11.10 -3.29
C VAL A 49 7.48 12.46 -3.60
N ASP A 50 7.99 12.65 -4.82
CA ASP A 50 8.56 13.94 -5.24
C ASP A 50 7.52 15.05 -5.18
N GLY A 51 6.28 14.78 -5.58
CA GLY A 51 5.18 15.74 -5.47
C GLY A 51 4.93 16.21 -4.02
N TYR A 52 5.09 15.33 -3.02
CA TYR A 52 5.02 15.74 -1.61
C TYR A 52 6.24 16.54 -1.16
N PHE A 53 7.43 16.24 -1.70
CA PHE A 53 8.67 16.90 -1.32
C PHE A 53 8.79 18.30 -1.95
N GLU A 54 8.07 18.55 -3.04
CA GLU A 54 8.04 19.84 -3.73
C GLU A 54 7.08 20.85 -3.08
N LEU A 55 6.13 20.40 -2.26
CA LEU A 55 5.18 21.25 -1.54
C LEU A 55 5.91 22.24 -0.61
N GLU A 56 5.61 23.54 -0.73
CA GLU A 56 6.32 24.59 0.00
C GLU A 56 6.17 24.47 1.52
N ASP A 57 4.98 24.09 2.00
CA ASP A 57 4.69 23.87 3.42
C ASP A 57 5.39 22.62 3.97
N LYS A 58 5.73 21.64 3.12
CA LYS A 58 6.42 20.40 3.52
C LYS A 58 7.94 20.47 3.45
N LYS A 59 8.52 21.39 2.68
CA LYS A 59 9.99 21.51 2.52
C LYS A 59 10.74 21.64 3.86
N GLY A 60 10.17 22.35 4.82
CA GLY A 60 10.75 22.51 6.17
C GLY A 60 10.63 21.28 7.06
N GLU A 61 9.77 20.31 6.71
CA GLU A 61 9.52 19.07 7.47
C GLU A 61 10.39 17.89 6.99
N ILE A 62 11.08 18.03 5.84
CA ILE A 62 11.91 16.97 5.25
C ILE A 62 13.16 16.76 6.11
N GLN A 63 13.30 15.55 6.64
CA GLN A 63 14.43 15.15 7.47
C GLN A 63 15.51 14.50 6.61
N GLN A 64 16.71 15.08 6.62
CA GLN A 64 17.90 14.46 6.04
C GLN A 64 18.47 13.41 7.00
N CYS A 65 18.41 12.15 6.59
CA CYS A 65 18.93 10.99 7.30
C CYS A 65 20.10 10.39 6.50
N GLY A 66 21.29 10.97 6.66
CA GLY A 66 22.47 10.59 5.87
C GLY A 66 22.32 11.01 4.41
N CYS A 67 22.30 10.04 3.49
CA CYS A 67 21.99 10.30 2.07
C CYS A 67 20.50 10.16 1.73
N SER A 68 19.64 9.87 2.71
CA SER A 68 18.21 9.66 2.50
C SER A 68 17.40 10.86 2.98
N GLU A 69 16.31 11.15 2.29
CA GLU A 69 15.35 12.16 2.65
C GLU A 69 14.05 11.49 3.11
N VAL A 70 13.53 11.93 4.26
CA VAL A 70 12.34 11.35 4.88
C VAL A 70 11.34 12.45 5.19
N LEU A 71 10.11 12.31 4.71
CA LEU A 71 8.99 13.17 5.07
C LEU A 71 8.00 12.37 5.90
N LYS A 72 7.74 12.78 7.15
CA LYS A 72 6.70 12.17 7.98
C LYS A 72 5.34 12.67 7.55
N LEU A 73 4.37 11.77 7.47
CA LEU A 73 2.99 12.10 7.12
C LEU A 73 2.08 11.99 8.35
N PRO A 74 1.17 12.95 8.54
CA PRO A 74 0.02 12.80 9.43
C PRO A 74 -0.80 11.54 9.14
N GLU A 75 -1.32 10.92 10.19
CA GLU A 75 -2.20 9.76 10.06
C GLU A 75 -3.47 10.15 9.27
N GLY A 76 -3.75 9.45 8.17
CA GLY A 76 -4.94 9.68 7.35
C GLY A 76 -4.71 10.44 6.03
N GLU A 77 -3.53 11.02 5.81
CA GLU A 77 -3.23 11.81 4.61
C GLU A 77 -3.02 10.92 3.36
N LEU A 78 -2.32 9.80 3.54
CA LEU A 78 -2.07 8.81 2.51
C LEU A 78 -2.19 7.41 3.12
N PHE A 79 -2.83 6.51 2.37
CA PHE A 79 -2.90 5.11 2.72
C PHE A 79 -2.29 4.23 1.64
N SER A 80 -1.79 3.06 2.04
CA SER A 80 -1.44 1.97 1.14
C SER A 80 -2.08 0.68 1.61
N TYR A 81 -2.01 -0.37 0.81
CA TYR A 81 -2.54 -1.69 1.14
C TYR A 81 -1.39 -2.59 1.50
N GLY A 82 -1.50 -3.30 2.61
CA GLY A 82 -0.51 -4.26 3.09
C GLY A 82 -1.21 -5.43 3.76
N PHE A 83 -0.47 -6.43 4.20
CA PHE A 83 -1.01 -7.59 4.89
C PHE A 83 -0.61 -7.66 6.36
N SER A 84 -1.53 -8.14 7.19
CA SER A 84 -1.25 -8.49 8.58
C SER A 84 -0.30 -9.69 8.66
N ARG A 85 0.86 -9.56 9.30
CA ARG A 85 1.81 -10.68 9.42
C ARG A 85 1.29 -11.86 10.25
N ARG A 86 0.28 -11.62 11.09
CA ARG A 86 -0.38 -12.66 11.90
C ARG A 86 -1.56 -13.31 11.16
N ARG A 87 -2.46 -12.51 10.59
CA ARG A 87 -3.71 -13.00 9.98
C ARG A 87 -3.61 -13.26 8.48
N LEU A 88 -2.55 -12.79 7.84
CA LEU A 88 -2.34 -12.84 6.38
C LEU A 88 -3.50 -12.25 5.57
N LYS A 89 -4.14 -11.22 6.14
CA LYS A 89 -5.24 -10.47 5.53
C LYS A 89 -4.75 -9.15 4.99
N ILE A 90 -5.13 -8.82 3.76
CA ILE A 90 -4.75 -7.57 3.09
C ILE A 90 -5.82 -6.52 3.35
N LYS A 91 -5.39 -5.37 3.88
CA LYS A 91 -6.24 -4.22 4.19
C LYS A 91 -5.51 -2.90 3.94
N LYS A 92 -6.26 -1.81 4.05
CA LYS A 92 -5.73 -0.45 4.02
C LYS A 92 -5.06 -0.07 5.34
N TYR A 93 -3.86 0.51 5.25
CA TYR A 93 -3.07 1.01 6.38
C TYR A 93 -2.48 2.39 6.08
N PRO A 94 -2.30 3.26 7.08
CA PRO A 94 -1.77 4.60 6.86
C PRO A 94 -0.28 4.54 6.48
N VAL A 95 0.12 5.41 5.55
CA VAL A 95 1.53 5.69 5.26
C VAL A 95 1.98 6.75 6.27
N THR A 96 2.95 6.40 7.12
CA THR A 96 3.47 7.28 8.18
C THR A 96 4.71 8.07 7.74
N ALA A 97 5.37 7.63 6.67
CA ALA A 97 6.48 8.36 6.09
C ALA A 97 6.69 8.03 4.61
N LEU A 98 7.23 9.01 3.89
CA LEU A 98 7.73 8.88 2.54
C LEU A 98 9.25 8.97 2.56
N VAL A 99 9.93 8.12 1.80
CA VAL A 99 11.39 8.04 1.77
C VAL A 99 11.88 8.16 0.33
N ARG A 100 12.92 8.98 0.14
CA ARG A 100 13.68 9.09 -1.12
C ARG A 100 15.16 8.90 -0.82
N HIS A 101 15.87 8.10 -1.60
CA HIS A 101 17.31 7.93 -1.46
C HIS A 101 18.04 7.69 -2.79
N PRO A 102 19.36 7.94 -2.88
CA PRO A 102 20.14 7.67 -4.07
C PRO A 102 20.17 6.19 -4.45
N GLY A 103 19.89 5.86 -5.71
CA GLY A 103 19.92 4.49 -6.19
C GLY A 103 21.33 3.94 -6.36
N LYS A 104 21.65 2.85 -5.66
CA LYS A 104 22.97 2.15 -5.78
C LYS A 104 22.90 0.85 -6.59
N SER A 105 21.80 0.11 -6.47
CA SER A 105 21.58 -1.16 -7.16
C SER A 105 20.12 -1.33 -7.50
N MET A 106 19.82 -2.06 -8.57
CA MET A 106 18.44 -2.33 -8.99
C MET A 106 18.33 -3.76 -9.50
N PHE A 107 17.22 -4.41 -9.17
CA PHE A 107 16.89 -5.76 -9.58
C PHE A 107 15.43 -5.82 -10.02
N GLU A 108 15.14 -6.53 -11.10
CA GLU A 108 13.80 -6.94 -11.49
C GLU A 108 13.56 -8.37 -11.01
N VAL A 109 12.58 -8.54 -10.12
CA VAL A 109 12.08 -9.86 -9.73
C VAL A 109 10.82 -10.14 -10.54
N THR A 110 10.82 -11.27 -11.27
CA THR A 110 9.64 -11.77 -11.99
C THR A 110 9.20 -13.10 -11.39
N THR A 111 7.90 -13.28 -11.18
CA THR A 111 7.30 -14.51 -10.62
C THR A 111 6.71 -15.43 -11.70
N GLU A 112 6.38 -16.67 -11.35
CA GLU A 112 5.74 -17.64 -12.26
C GLU A 112 4.38 -17.16 -12.75
N SER A 113 3.59 -16.51 -11.89
CA SER A 113 2.32 -15.90 -12.30
C SER A 113 2.48 -14.63 -13.15
N GLY A 114 3.72 -14.19 -13.39
CA GLY A 114 4.06 -13.05 -14.25
C GLY A 114 3.98 -11.69 -13.57
N ARG A 115 3.87 -11.64 -12.24
CA ARG A 115 4.05 -10.41 -11.46
C ARG A 115 5.51 -9.98 -11.52
N LYS A 116 5.75 -8.67 -11.52
CA LYS A 116 7.08 -8.09 -11.60
C LYS A 116 7.23 -6.90 -10.67
N VAL A 117 8.40 -6.76 -10.08
CA VAL A 117 8.74 -5.56 -9.31
C VAL A 117 10.21 -5.20 -9.49
N ARG A 118 10.50 -3.90 -9.58
CA ARG A 118 11.87 -3.37 -9.63
C ARG A 118 12.25 -2.71 -8.31
N VAL A 119 13.22 -3.31 -7.63
CA VAL A 119 13.62 -2.96 -6.26
C VAL A 119 15.14 -3.03 -6.10
N THR A 120 15.68 -2.34 -5.08
CA THR A 120 17.11 -2.42 -4.76
C THR A 120 17.49 -3.80 -4.22
N GLY A 121 18.76 -4.18 -4.32
CA GLY A 121 19.22 -5.48 -3.82
C GLY A 121 19.08 -5.66 -2.31
N GLU A 122 19.05 -4.55 -1.57
CA GLU A 122 18.86 -4.52 -0.12
C GLU A 122 17.38 -4.46 0.29
N HIS A 123 16.46 -4.25 -0.65
CA HIS A 123 15.03 -4.34 -0.36
C HIS A 123 14.65 -5.79 0.00
N SER A 124 13.68 -5.93 0.91
CA SER A 124 13.21 -7.25 1.34
C SER A 124 11.84 -7.56 0.78
N LEU A 125 11.66 -8.77 0.25
CA LEU A 125 10.35 -9.36 -0.04
C LEU A 125 9.98 -10.33 1.08
N PHE A 126 8.74 -10.80 1.08
CA PHE A 126 8.30 -11.84 2.01
C PHE A 126 8.35 -13.22 1.36
N THR A 127 8.96 -14.20 2.04
CA THR A 127 8.94 -15.63 1.73
C THR A 127 8.27 -16.41 2.85
N LEU A 128 8.05 -17.71 2.65
CA LEU A 128 7.39 -18.59 3.60
C LEU A 128 8.43 -19.38 4.40
N SER A 129 8.40 -19.25 5.73
CA SER A 129 9.26 -20.05 6.62
C SER A 129 8.86 -21.52 6.66
N PRO A 130 9.76 -22.42 7.11
CA PRO A 130 9.45 -23.82 7.40
C PRO A 130 8.33 -24.03 8.42
N GLU A 131 8.00 -23.00 9.22
CA GLU A 131 6.91 -23.01 10.20
C GLU A 131 5.60 -22.40 9.66
N GLY A 132 5.57 -21.99 8.39
CA GLY A 132 4.38 -21.43 7.74
C GLY A 132 4.11 -19.95 8.03
N ALA A 133 5.06 -19.24 8.63
CA ALA A 133 4.98 -17.81 8.90
C ALA A 133 5.70 -16.96 7.82
N PRO A 134 5.27 -15.71 7.58
CA PRO A 134 5.91 -14.79 6.64
C PRO A 134 7.25 -14.28 7.17
N GLU A 135 8.32 -14.58 6.43
CA GLU A 135 9.68 -14.14 6.70
C GLU A 135 10.21 -13.20 5.63
N SER A 136 11.18 -12.37 5.98
CA SER A 136 11.81 -11.46 5.02
C SER A 136 13.01 -12.11 4.33
N ILE A 137 13.10 -11.96 3.02
CA ILE A 137 14.27 -12.33 2.21
C ILE A 137 14.78 -11.11 1.45
N LEU A 138 16.09 -10.89 1.43
CA LEU A 138 16.70 -9.82 0.64
C LEU A 138 16.66 -10.19 -0.83
N VAL A 139 16.36 -9.22 -1.69
CA VAL A 139 16.27 -9.43 -3.14
C VAL A 139 17.58 -9.96 -3.72
N ARG A 140 18.73 -9.47 -3.26
CA ARG A 140 20.05 -9.97 -3.70
C ARG A 140 20.32 -11.45 -3.36
N ASN A 141 19.58 -12.01 -2.39
CA ASN A 141 19.72 -13.40 -1.96
C ASN A 141 18.65 -14.30 -2.58
N LEU A 142 17.65 -13.70 -3.24
CA LEU A 142 16.52 -14.41 -3.82
C LEU A 142 16.98 -15.23 -5.03
N ARG A 143 16.52 -16.48 -5.10
CA ARG A 143 16.85 -17.41 -6.18
C ARG A 143 15.61 -17.85 -6.94
N GLU A 144 15.80 -18.32 -8.16
CA GLU A 144 14.72 -18.93 -8.95
C GLU A 144 14.16 -20.16 -8.22
N GLY A 145 12.83 -20.30 -8.25
CA GLY A 145 12.10 -21.36 -7.54
C GLY A 145 11.72 -21.04 -6.09
N GLU A 146 12.38 -20.09 -5.42
CA GLU A 146 11.95 -19.61 -4.10
C GLU A 146 10.60 -18.89 -4.21
N VAL A 147 9.80 -18.89 -3.13
CA VAL A 147 8.47 -18.28 -3.15
C VAL A 147 8.48 -16.87 -2.56
N VAL A 148 7.67 -15.97 -3.13
CA VAL A 148 7.43 -14.63 -2.64
C VAL A 148 5.93 -14.37 -2.43
N ALA A 149 5.59 -13.53 -1.46
CA ALA A 149 4.21 -13.19 -1.16
C ALA A 149 3.62 -12.24 -2.21
N VAL A 150 2.50 -12.65 -2.79
CA VAL A 150 1.72 -11.84 -3.72
C VAL A 150 0.24 -11.88 -3.32
N PRO A 151 -0.57 -10.85 -3.62
CA PRO A 151 -1.99 -10.87 -3.30
C PRO A 151 -2.73 -11.95 -4.10
N LYS A 152 -3.54 -12.72 -3.39
CA LYS A 152 -4.63 -13.57 -3.89
C LYS A 152 -5.98 -12.84 -3.81
N ARG A 153 -6.13 -11.99 -2.81
CA ARG A 153 -7.32 -11.16 -2.58
C ARG A 153 -6.89 -9.79 -2.05
N VAL A 154 -7.61 -8.74 -2.40
CA VAL A 154 -7.40 -7.40 -1.85
C VAL A 154 -8.74 -6.84 -1.37
N GLU A 155 -8.85 -6.53 -0.08
CA GLU A 155 -9.99 -5.81 0.47
C GLU A 155 -9.84 -4.31 0.16
N LEU A 156 -10.68 -3.80 -0.73
CA LEU A 156 -10.72 -2.39 -1.12
C LEU A 156 -11.96 -1.73 -0.53
N GLU A 157 -11.84 -0.48 -0.08
CA GLU A 157 -12.97 0.32 0.38
C GLU A 157 -14.03 0.54 -0.71
N GLU A 158 -15.28 0.62 -0.29
CA GLU A 158 -16.44 0.86 -1.16
C GLU A 158 -17.03 2.25 -0.89
N CYS A 159 -16.33 3.29 -1.36
CA CYS A 159 -16.70 4.69 -1.15
C CYS A 159 -17.47 5.33 -2.32
N CYS A 160 -17.51 4.72 -3.51
CA CYS A 160 -18.26 5.22 -4.66
C CYS A 160 -19.58 4.45 -4.84
N ARG A 161 -20.70 5.08 -4.48
CA ARG A 161 -22.05 4.48 -4.63
C ARG A 161 -22.85 5.09 -5.78
N GLU A 162 -22.67 6.36 -6.03
CA GLU A 162 -23.40 7.11 -7.05
C GLU A 162 -22.60 8.35 -7.47
N PHE A 163 -22.89 8.87 -8.67
CA PHE A 163 -22.34 10.12 -9.17
C PHE A 163 -23.41 11.19 -9.17
N ASN A 164 -23.13 12.31 -8.52
CA ASN A 164 -23.83 13.55 -8.76
C ASN A 164 -23.27 14.19 -10.04
N LEU A 165 -24.07 14.25 -11.11
CA LEU A 165 -23.61 14.79 -12.39
C LEU A 165 -23.37 16.30 -12.36
N ILE A 166 -24.01 17.05 -11.46
CA ILE A 166 -23.71 18.47 -11.27
C ILE A 166 -22.28 18.63 -10.72
N GLU A 167 -21.89 17.79 -9.77
CA GLU A 167 -20.51 17.78 -9.26
C GLU A 167 -19.53 17.23 -10.28
N THR A 168 -19.89 16.14 -10.96
CA THR A 168 -19.04 15.50 -11.98
C THR A 168 -18.68 16.48 -13.09
N PHE A 169 -19.64 17.28 -13.58
CA PHE A 169 -19.39 18.27 -14.62
C PHE A 169 -18.87 19.62 -14.10
N LYS A 170 -18.73 19.81 -12.78
CA LYS A 170 -18.33 21.08 -12.17
C LYS A 170 -17.01 21.60 -12.72
N ASN A 171 -16.03 20.73 -12.96
CA ASN A 171 -14.70 21.14 -13.44
C ASN A 171 -14.45 20.82 -14.92
N SER A 172 -15.46 20.29 -15.62
CA SER A 172 -15.33 19.90 -17.02
C SER A 172 -15.02 21.10 -17.92
N GLU A 173 -14.17 20.92 -18.95
CA GLU A 173 -13.97 21.96 -19.98
C GLU A 173 -15.28 22.31 -20.70
N SER A 174 -16.17 21.31 -20.82
CA SER A 174 -17.48 21.46 -21.44
C SER A 174 -18.41 22.37 -20.65
N ARG A 175 -18.23 22.52 -19.32
CA ARG A 175 -18.93 23.52 -18.49
C ARG A 175 -18.69 24.93 -19.01
N LYS A 176 -17.45 25.28 -19.40
CA LYS A 176 -17.08 26.63 -19.85
C LYS A 176 -17.92 27.09 -21.06
N LYS A 177 -18.42 26.14 -21.85
CA LYS A 177 -19.27 26.41 -23.02
C LYS A 177 -20.72 26.76 -22.67
N GLY A 178 -21.14 26.60 -21.40
CA GLY A 178 -22.49 26.96 -20.93
C GLY A 178 -23.64 26.16 -21.55
N LYS A 179 -23.34 24.97 -22.11
CA LYS A 179 -24.31 24.14 -22.86
C LYS A 179 -24.97 23.04 -22.04
N PHE A 180 -24.62 22.88 -20.76
CA PHE A 180 -25.29 21.93 -19.88
C PHE A 180 -26.59 22.50 -19.31
N TYR A 181 -27.64 21.71 -19.40
CA TYR A 181 -28.96 21.99 -18.84
C TYR A 181 -29.43 20.81 -18.01
N ALA A 182 -30.26 21.09 -17.01
CA ALA A 182 -30.98 20.11 -16.23
C ALA A 182 -32.49 20.30 -16.39
N LEU A 183 -33.20 19.19 -16.40
CA LEU A 183 -34.63 19.09 -16.17
C LEU A 183 -34.82 18.82 -14.68
N PHE A 184 -35.34 19.80 -13.95
CA PHE A 184 -35.62 19.67 -12.52
C PHE A 184 -37.10 19.36 -12.25
N PRO A 185 -37.45 18.79 -11.09
CA PRO A 185 -38.84 18.66 -10.64
C PRO A 185 -39.49 20.04 -10.39
N ALA A 186 -40.82 20.10 -10.52
CA ALA A 186 -41.55 21.36 -10.63
C ALA A 186 -41.50 22.21 -9.35
N ASP A 187 -41.55 21.56 -8.20
CA ASP A 187 -41.37 22.15 -6.87
C ASP A 187 -40.04 22.89 -6.72
N PHE A 188 -38.93 22.28 -7.16
CA PHE A 188 -37.62 22.92 -7.15
C PHE A 188 -37.56 24.14 -8.09
N VAL A 189 -38.17 24.03 -9.26
CA VAL A 189 -38.27 25.16 -10.20
C VAL A 189 -39.07 26.31 -9.59
N GLU A 190 -40.15 26.01 -8.87
CA GLU A 190 -40.92 27.04 -8.16
C GLU A 190 -40.16 27.65 -6.98
N ASP A 191 -39.40 26.88 -6.17
CA ASP A 191 -38.52 27.45 -5.13
C ASP A 191 -37.52 28.43 -5.74
N LEU A 192 -36.85 28.05 -6.83
CA LEU A 192 -35.90 28.94 -7.53
C LEU A 192 -36.53 30.25 -8.01
N ILE A 193 -37.80 30.21 -8.41
CA ILE A 193 -38.52 31.39 -8.93
C ILE A 193 -39.08 32.27 -7.81
N SER A 194 -39.60 31.66 -6.74
CA SER A 194 -40.45 32.33 -5.75
C SER A 194 -39.74 32.66 -4.43
N ASN A 195 -38.62 31.99 -4.12
CA ASN A 195 -37.90 32.19 -2.87
C ASN A 195 -37.32 33.61 -2.78
N GLN A 196 -37.72 34.40 -1.79
CA GLN A 196 -37.33 35.82 -1.70
C GLN A 196 -35.82 36.06 -1.53
N ARG A 197 -35.06 35.10 -0.96
CA ARG A 197 -33.59 35.24 -0.80
C ARG A 197 -32.81 34.79 -2.03
N LYS A 198 -33.27 33.75 -2.73
CA LYS A 198 -32.58 33.21 -3.94
C LYS A 198 -33.08 33.87 -5.23
N GLY A 199 -34.36 34.22 -5.29
CA GLY A 199 -35.07 34.67 -6.47
C GLY A 199 -34.61 36.03 -7.01
N SER A 200 -34.13 36.93 -6.16
CA SER A 200 -33.52 38.21 -6.59
C SER A 200 -32.23 37.98 -7.37
N ARG A 201 -31.30 37.19 -6.80
CA ARG A 201 -30.04 36.79 -7.45
C ARG A 201 -30.27 36.00 -8.73
N VAL A 202 -31.25 35.08 -8.73
CA VAL A 202 -31.65 34.32 -9.92
C VAL A 202 -32.21 35.23 -11.01
N LYS A 203 -33.11 36.16 -10.65
CA LYS A 203 -33.67 37.15 -11.58
C LYS A 203 -32.56 37.98 -12.22
N GLU A 204 -31.68 38.58 -11.42
CA GLU A 204 -30.57 39.41 -11.91
C GLU A 204 -29.65 38.62 -12.85
N TRP A 205 -29.30 37.39 -12.48
CA TRP A 205 -28.51 36.51 -13.32
C TRP A 205 -29.23 36.20 -14.65
N CYS A 206 -30.54 35.92 -14.62
CA CYS A 206 -31.33 35.62 -15.80
C CYS A 206 -31.46 36.83 -16.73
N GLU A 207 -31.72 38.02 -16.21
CA GLU A 207 -31.81 39.25 -17.01
C GLU A 207 -30.47 39.56 -17.69
N LYS A 208 -29.35 39.33 -16.98
CA LYS A 208 -27.99 39.48 -17.52
C LYS A 208 -27.64 38.44 -18.59
N ASN A 209 -28.02 37.17 -18.42
CA ASN A 209 -27.56 36.07 -19.29
C ASN A 209 -28.52 35.73 -20.43
N TYR A 210 -29.83 35.88 -20.25
CA TYR A 210 -30.82 35.52 -21.30
C TYR A 210 -31.20 36.66 -22.22
N ARG A 211 -30.96 37.92 -21.83
CA ARG A 211 -31.48 39.10 -22.54
C ARG A 211 -33.01 39.02 -22.77
N LEU A 212 -33.72 38.40 -21.83
CA LEU A 212 -35.18 38.25 -21.82
C LEU A 212 -35.72 38.80 -20.51
N ALA A 213 -36.89 39.44 -20.56
CA ALA A 213 -37.59 39.88 -19.36
C ALA A 213 -37.89 38.70 -18.43
N TRP A 214 -37.71 38.89 -17.11
CA TRP A 214 -37.89 37.84 -16.11
C TRP A 214 -39.24 37.12 -16.21
N LYS A 215 -40.33 37.83 -16.55
CA LYS A 215 -41.65 37.22 -16.76
C LYS A 215 -41.65 36.11 -17.82
N ASN A 216 -40.88 36.29 -18.89
CA ASN A 216 -40.80 35.32 -19.99
C ASN A 216 -39.92 34.13 -19.60
N VAL A 217 -38.85 34.37 -18.84
CA VAL A 217 -37.98 33.31 -18.31
C VAL A 217 -38.76 32.41 -17.36
N LYS A 218 -39.52 33.00 -16.41
CA LYS A 218 -40.40 32.25 -15.50
C LYS A 218 -41.38 31.36 -16.25
N TYR A 219 -42.08 31.92 -17.24
CA TYR A 219 -43.04 31.17 -18.05
C TYR A 219 -42.36 29.98 -18.77
N GLN A 220 -41.18 30.20 -19.38
CA GLN A 220 -40.43 29.14 -20.05
C GLN A 220 -39.94 28.06 -19.08
N TRP A 221 -39.46 28.43 -17.89
CA TRP A 221 -38.99 27.48 -16.89
C TRP A 221 -40.13 26.66 -16.30
N ARG A 222 -41.29 27.26 -16.01
CA ARG A 222 -42.49 26.50 -15.58
C ARG A 222 -42.94 25.50 -16.62
N LYS A 223 -42.96 25.91 -17.90
CA LYS A 223 -43.39 25.06 -19.01
C LYS A 223 -42.40 23.93 -19.33
N SER A 224 -41.11 24.23 -19.37
CA SER A 224 -40.09 23.30 -19.88
C SER A 224 -39.28 22.60 -18.80
N ARG A 225 -39.21 23.19 -17.59
CA ARG A 225 -38.35 22.79 -16.47
C ARG A 225 -36.85 22.75 -16.79
N LYS A 226 -36.44 23.37 -17.91
CA LYS A 226 -35.06 23.39 -18.40
C LYS A 226 -34.30 24.55 -17.78
N ILE A 227 -33.36 24.25 -16.90
CA ILE A 227 -32.51 25.23 -16.22
C ILE A 227 -31.05 25.00 -16.61
N PRO A 228 -30.28 26.03 -16.99
CA PRO A 228 -28.87 25.90 -17.33
C PRO A 228 -28.06 25.59 -16.06
N LEU A 229 -27.20 24.57 -16.11
CA LEU A 229 -26.31 24.27 -14.97
C LEU A 229 -25.35 25.43 -14.67
N LYS A 230 -25.06 26.28 -15.68
CA LYS A 230 -24.28 27.50 -15.49
C LYS A 230 -24.85 28.39 -14.38
N LEU A 231 -26.17 28.49 -14.25
CA LEU A 231 -26.79 29.26 -13.15
C LEU A 231 -26.48 28.64 -11.79
N ILE A 232 -26.60 27.30 -11.67
CA ILE A 232 -26.29 26.58 -10.43
C ILE A 232 -24.84 26.85 -10.01
N TYR A 233 -23.93 26.81 -10.98
CA TYR A 233 -22.51 27.04 -10.75
C TYR A 233 -22.17 28.50 -10.42
N ASP A 234 -22.72 29.46 -11.16
CA ASP A 234 -22.40 30.90 -11.01
C ASP A 234 -22.98 31.49 -9.72
N LEU A 235 -24.11 30.95 -9.23
CA LEU A 235 -24.74 31.39 -7.99
C LEU A 235 -24.33 30.56 -6.76
N GLU A 236 -23.53 29.51 -6.97
CA GLU A 236 -23.06 28.56 -5.96
C GLU A 236 -24.19 27.88 -5.15
N ILE A 237 -25.34 27.67 -5.78
CA ILE A 237 -26.52 27.10 -5.11
C ILE A 237 -26.55 25.56 -5.12
N PHE A 238 -25.38 24.92 -5.03
CA PHE A 238 -25.25 23.45 -5.03
C PHE A 238 -26.02 22.80 -3.87
N GLU A 239 -25.93 23.39 -2.69
CA GLU A 239 -26.58 22.91 -1.46
C GLU A 239 -28.12 22.93 -1.57
N ALA A 240 -28.67 23.77 -2.45
CA ALA A 240 -30.10 23.79 -2.70
C ALA A 240 -30.58 22.59 -3.53
N VAL A 241 -29.69 21.93 -4.28
CA VAL A 241 -30.02 20.74 -5.09
C VAL A 241 -29.83 19.50 -4.23
N SER A 242 -30.84 19.17 -3.42
CA SER A 242 -30.81 17.98 -2.58
C SER A 242 -30.73 16.69 -3.40
N ARG A 243 -30.37 15.60 -2.73
CA ARG A 243 -30.35 14.27 -3.35
C ARG A 243 -31.73 13.86 -3.90
N GLU A 244 -32.81 14.24 -3.23
CA GLU A 244 -34.19 13.99 -3.65
C GLU A 244 -34.52 14.71 -4.95
N VAL A 245 -34.06 15.96 -5.09
CA VAL A 245 -34.16 16.73 -6.34
C VAL A 245 -33.37 16.03 -7.45
N LEU A 246 -32.13 15.60 -7.18
CA LEU A 246 -31.29 14.91 -8.18
C LEU A 246 -31.90 13.60 -8.68
N LYS A 247 -32.53 12.81 -7.82
CA LYS A 247 -33.20 11.55 -8.21
C LYS A 247 -34.29 11.76 -9.26
N GLN A 248 -34.98 12.91 -9.22
CA GLN A 248 -36.04 13.27 -10.16
C GLN A 248 -35.53 14.13 -11.32
N SER A 249 -34.24 14.46 -11.34
CA SER A 249 -33.64 15.37 -12.31
C SER A 249 -32.91 14.61 -13.42
N ARG A 250 -32.83 15.24 -14.59
CA ARG A 250 -32.07 14.71 -15.74
C ARG A 250 -31.21 15.80 -16.36
N ILE A 251 -29.98 15.50 -16.74
CA ILE A 251 -29.00 16.45 -17.30
C ILE A 251 -28.73 16.15 -18.77
N PHE A 252 -28.51 17.19 -19.57
CA PHE A 252 -28.13 17.04 -20.97
C PHE A 252 -27.17 18.13 -21.43
N TYR A 253 -26.33 17.79 -22.40
CA TYR A 253 -25.49 18.74 -23.11
C TYR A 253 -26.17 19.18 -24.40
N ARG A 254 -26.67 20.42 -24.44
CA ARG A 254 -27.49 20.94 -25.54
C ARG A 254 -26.67 21.05 -26.84
N THR A 255 -26.88 20.09 -27.74
CA THR A 255 -26.35 20.10 -29.13
C THR A 255 -27.42 20.51 -30.13
N SER A 256 -28.67 20.12 -29.89
CA SER A 256 -29.83 20.44 -30.73
C SER A 256 -31.08 20.66 -29.84
N LYS A 257 -32.25 20.86 -30.45
CA LYS A 257 -33.52 20.99 -29.70
C LYS A 257 -33.95 19.68 -29.04
N ASN A 258 -33.50 18.54 -29.55
CA ASN A 258 -33.97 17.19 -29.19
C ASN A 258 -32.87 16.35 -28.50
N THR A 259 -31.92 16.96 -27.80
CA THR A 259 -30.90 16.21 -27.06
C THR A 259 -31.55 15.39 -25.93
N SER A 260 -31.36 14.06 -25.96
CA SER A 260 -31.80 13.16 -24.89
C SER A 260 -31.07 13.46 -23.56
N PRO A 261 -31.80 13.61 -22.45
CA PRO A 261 -31.21 13.80 -21.14
C PRO A 261 -30.89 12.48 -20.43
N ILE A 262 -29.86 12.50 -19.60
CA ILE A 262 -29.44 11.37 -18.76
C ILE A 262 -29.81 11.63 -17.30
N ASN A 263 -30.03 10.60 -16.50
CA ASN A 263 -30.31 10.75 -15.07
C ASN A 263 -29.24 11.61 -14.38
N ALA A 264 -29.65 12.52 -13.48
CA ALA A 264 -28.70 13.42 -12.81
C ALA A 264 -27.89 12.72 -11.69
N LEU A 265 -28.42 11.62 -11.16
CA LEU A 265 -27.76 10.75 -10.19
C LEU A 265 -27.52 9.39 -10.83
N ILE A 266 -26.25 9.02 -11.04
CA ILE A 266 -25.88 7.77 -11.72
C ILE A 266 -25.42 6.74 -10.68
N PRO A 267 -26.11 5.59 -10.51
CA PRO A 267 -25.68 4.59 -9.55
C PRO A 267 -24.42 3.86 -10.03
N ALA A 268 -23.44 3.66 -9.15
CA ALA A 268 -22.25 2.86 -9.40
C ALA A 268 -22.53 1.37 -9.17
N ASN A 269 -23.47 0.82 -9.94
CA ASN A 269 -23.99 -0.54 -9.81
C ASN A 269 -23.42 -1.50 -10.88
N ARG A 270 -23.95 -2.73 -10.91
CA ARG A 270 -23.55 -3.76 -11.87
C ARG A 270 -23.73 -3.35 -13.33
N ASP A 271 -24.83 -2.68 -13.67
CA ASP A 271 -25.10 -2.23 -15.04
C ASP A 271 -24.11 -1.15 -15.49
N LEU A 272 -23.79 -0.17 -14.63
CA LEU A 272 -22.76 0.82 -14.95
C LEU A 272 -21.40 0.14 -15.15
N GLY A 273 -21.05 -0.78 -14.24
CA GLY A 273 -19.88 -1.62 -14.37
C GLY A 273 -19.84 -2.30 -15.75
N PHE A 274 -20.90 -2.99 -16.13
CA PHE A 274 -21.03 -3.69 -17.42
C PHE A 274 -20.80 -2.75 -18.60
N VAL A 275 -21.48 -1.61 -18.64
CA VAL A 275 -21.31 -0.60 -19.70
C VAL A 275 -19.86 -0.14 -19.80
N VAL A 276 -19.22 0.17 -18.66
CA VAL A 276 -17.81 0.57 -18.64
C VAL A 276 -16.89 -0.54 -19.14
N GLY A 277 -17.11 -1.79 -18.73
CA GLY A 277 -16.36 -2.95 -19.18
C GLY A 277 -16.47 -3.18 -20.69
N ALA A 278 -17.68 -3.13 -21.22
CA ALA A 278 -17.97 -3.26 -22.65
C ALA A 278 -17.32 -2.15 -23.49
N LEU A 279 -17.32 -0.91 -23.00
CA LEU A 279 -16.63 0.20 -23.65
C LEU A 279 -15.11 0.00 -23.61
N LEU A 280 -14.55 -0.45 -22.48
CA LEU A 280 -13.12 -0.76 -22.38
C LEU A 280 -12.68 -1.87 -23.33
N SER A 281 -13.51 -2.87 -23.60
CA SER A 281 -13.19 -3.92 -24.59
C SER A 281 -13.31 -3.42 -26.04
N CYS A 282 -14.35 -2.64 -26.35
CA CYS A 282 -14.75 -2.41 -27.75
C CYS A 282 -14.36 -1.03 -28.34
N LEU A 283 -14.14 0.02 -27.51
CA LEU A 283 -13.82 1.35 -28.05
C LEU A 283 -12.47 1.37 -28.76
N SER A 284 -12.45 1.73 -30.04
CA SER A 284 -11.26 1.60 -30.89
C SER A 284 -10.48 2.91 -31.10
N SER A 285 -11.08 4.08 -30.86
CA SER A 285 -10.50 5.38 -31.23
C SER A 285 -10.65 6.47 -30.16
N GLU A 286 -9.67 7.38 -30.12
CA GLU A 286 -9.71 8.58 -29.26
C GLU A 286 -10.91 9.45 -29.66
N GLY A 287 -11.87 9.61 -28.75
CA GLY A 287 -12.95 10.60 -28.88
C GLY A 287 -14.19 10.17 -29.66
N GLN A 288 -14.25 8.96 -30.22
CA GLN A 288 -15.52 8.42 -30.75
C GLN A 288 -16.24 7.65 -29.65
N SER A 289 -17.47 8.05 -29.37
CA SER A 289 -18.37 7.31 -28.48
C SER A 289 -19.15 6.27 -29.28
N SER A 290 -18.46 5.52 -30.12
CA SER A 290 -19.06 4.44 -30.88
C SER A 290 -18.16 3.22 -30.89
N PHE A 291 -18.78 2.05 -30.99
CA PHE A 291 -18.08 0.79 -31.18
C PHE A 291 -18.89 -0.11 -32.12
N CYS A 292 -18.21 -1.10 -32.69
CA CYS A 292 -18.82 -2.11 -33.54
C CYS A 292 -18.67 -3.49 -32.89
N ASN A 293 -19.72 -4.30 -32.93
CA ASN A 293 -19.66 -5.71 -32.51
C ASN A 293 -20.48 -6.58 -33.49
N THR A 294 -20.10 -7.86 -33.62
CA THR A 294 -20.85 -8.84 -34.42
C THR A 294 -21.88 -9.61 -33.60
N ASP A 295 -21.77 -9.57 -32.28
CA ASP A 295 -22.68 -10.23 -31.35
C ASP A 295 -23.91 -9.35 -31.07
N LYS A 296 -25.08 -9.87 -31.44
CA LYS A 296 -26.38 -9.23 -31.23
C LYS A 296 -26.75 -9.19 -29.75
N GLU A 297 -26.52 -10.28 -29.03
CA GLU A 297 -26.93 -10.43 -27.63
C GLU A 297 -26.11 -9.50 -26.75
N PHE A 298 -24.79 -9.46 -26.96
CA PHE A 298 -23.91 -8.49 -26.32
C PHE A 298 -24.37 -7.03 -26.56
N THR A 299 -24.68 -6.69 -27.81
CA THR A 299 -25.12 -5.34 -28.17
C THR A 299 -26.44 -4.99 -27.48
N HIS A 300 -27.37 -5.95 -27.41
CA HIS A 300 -28.65 -5.78 -26.74
C HIS A 300 -28.46 -5.59 -25.22
N GLU A 301 -27.70 -6.47 -24.56
CA GLU A 301 -27.39 -6.36 -23.12
C GLU A 301 -26.71 -5.03 -22.79
N PHE A 302 -25.81 -4.55 -23.67
CA PHE A 302 -25.20 -3.22 -23.56
C PHE A 302 -26.22 -2.10 -23.60
N THR A 303 -27.10 -2.10 -24.60
CA THR A 303 -28.11 -1.04 -24.73
C THR A 303 -29.08 -1.03 -23.55
N GLU A 304 -29.55 -2.20 -23.09
CA GLU A 304 -30.46 -2.26 -21.95
C GLU A 304 -29.78 -1.81 -20.65
N SER A 305 -28.54 -2.25 -20.40
CA SER A 305 -27.78 -1.84 -19.21
C SER A 305 -27.54 -0.33 -19.21
N LEU A 306 -27.24 0.25 -20.38
CA LEU A 306 -27.09 1.68 -20.55
C LEU A 306 -28.41 2.42 -20.24
N GLU A 307 -29.54 1.92 -20.72
CA GLU A 307 -30.85 2.55 -20.47
C GLU A 307 -31.29 2.43 -19.01
N ARG A 308 -31.03 1.31 -18.34
CA ARG A 308 -31.29 1.15 -16.90
C ARG A 308 -30.53 2.15 -16.04
N VAL A 309 -29.29 2.48 -16.42
CA VAL A 309 -28.44 3.40 -15.66
C VAL A 309 -28.75 4.87 -15.97
N PHE A 310 -28.84 5.22 -17.25
CA PHE A 310 -28.84 6.61 -17.69
C PHE A 310 -30.21 7.08 -18.19
N GLY A 311 -31.16 6.18 -18.45
CA GLY A 311 -32.46 6.46 -19.05
C GLY A 311 -32.53 6.11 -20.54
N PRO A 312 -33.73 6.18 -21.16
CA PRO A 312 -33.96 5.67 -22.51
C PRO A 312 -33.40 6.57 -23.62
N GLY A 313 -33.16 5.98 -24.80
CA GLY A 313 -32.91 6.72 -26.05
C GLY A 313 -31.54 7.38 -26.11
N LEU A 314 -30.51 6.70 -25.58
CA LEU A 314 -29.16 7.24 -25.43
C LEU A 314 -28.11 6.59 -26.35
N ALA A 315 -28.43 5.45 -26.94
CA ALA A 315 -27.62 4.76 -27.93
C ALA A 315 -28.38 4.66 -29.26
N ASN A 316 -27.69 4.91 -30.36
CA ASN A 316 -28.17 4.66 -31.71
C ASN A 316 -27.47 3.40 -32.23
N VAL A 317 -28.24 2.37 -32.60
CA VAL A 317 -27.73 1.12 -33.15
C VAL A 317 -28.03 1.05 -34.64
N GLN A 318 -26.98 1.04 -35.45
CA GLN A 318 -27.05 0.82 -36.89
C GLN A 318 -26.57 -0.59 -37.22
N ILE A 319 -27.29 -1.28 -38.12
CA ILE A 319 -26.90 -2.60 -38.59
C ILE A 319 -26.30 -2.45 -39.99
N LYS A 320 -25.03 -2.85 -40.13
CA LYS A 320 -24.31 -2.87 -41.41
C LYS A 320 -24.00 -4.31 -41.80
N ASN A 321 -24.12 -4.63 -43.09
CA ASN A 321 -23.69 -5.92 -43.62
C ASN A 321 -22.31 -5.75 -44.26
N ARG A 322 -21.32 -6.52 -43.81
CA ARG A 322 -19.97 -6.54 -44.38
C ARG A 322 -19.44 -7.97 -44.38
N ASP A 323 -18.91 -8.43 -45.52
CA ASP A 323 -18.32 -9.77 -45.68
C ASP A 323 -19.25 -10.90 -45.19
N ARG A 324 -20.55 -10.83 -45.53
CA ARG A 324 -21.61 -11.75 -45.09
C ARG A 324 -21.85 -11.81 -43.56
N LYS A 325 -21.29 -10.87 -42.79
CA LYS A 325 -21.54 -10.73 -41.36
C LYS A 325 -22.35 -9.48 -41.05
N ARG A 326 -23.26 -9.60 -40.09
CA ARG A 326 -23.97 -8.45 -39.50
C ARG A 326 -23.05 -7.78 -38.49
N ILE A 327 -22.86 -6.48 -38.63
CA ILE A 327 -22.09 -5.62 -37.73
C ILE A 327 -23.08 -4.64 -37.10
N TYR A 328 -23.14 -4.64 -35.78
CA TYR A 328 -23.91 -3.69 -34.98
C TYR A 328 -22.98 -2.54 -34.60
N GLU A 329 -23.23 -1.36 -35.14
CA GLU A 329 -22.53 -0.13 -34.80
C GLU A 329 -23.37 0.66 -33.80
N VAL A 330 -22.84 0.82 -32.59
CA VAL A 330 -23.49 1.54 -31.49
C VAL A 330 -22.83 2.89 -31.36
N SER A 331 -23.62 3.97 -31.39
CA SER A 331 -23.16 5.34 -31.14
C SER A 331 -23.87 5.96 -29.95
N LEU A 332 -23.12 6.52 -29.00
CA LEU A 332 -23.64 7.13 -27.78
C LEU A 332 -23.97 8.61 -27.96
N SER A 333 -24.95 9.09 -27.20
CA SER A 333 -25.27 10.52 -27.12
C SER A 333 -24.10 11.36 -26.57
N LYS A 334 -24.05 12.65 -26.93
CA LYS A 334 -22.99 13.56 -26.48
C LYS A 334 -22.91 13.70 -24.96
N SER A 335 -24.05 13.65 -24.26
CA SER A 335 -24.08 13.71 -22.79
C SER A 335 -23.35 12.51 -22.17
N LEU A 336 -23.55 11.30 -22.71
CA LEU A 336 -22.84 10.09 -22.28
C LEU A 336 -21.36 10.15 -22.62
N SER A 337 -21.01 10.60 -23.83
CA SER A 337 -19.60 10.80 -24.23
C SER A 337 -18.85 11.66 -23.22
N LEU A 338 -19.49 12.74 -22.75
CA LEU A 338 -18.91 13.65 -21.78
C LEU A 338 -18.82 12.99 -20.41
N PHE A 339 -19.87 12.31 -19.94
CA PHE A 339 -19.81 11.57 -18.68
C PHE A 339 -18.65 10.56 -18.67
N PHE A 340 -18.55 9.71 -19.70
CA PHE A 340 -17.49 8.70 -19.79
C PHE A 340 -16.10 9.33 -19.86
N LYS A 341 -15.95 10.46 -20.57
CA LYS A 341 -14.72 11.24 -20.54
C LYS A 341 -14.37 11.71 -19.13
N GLU A 342 -15.31 12.34 -18.40
CA GLU A 342 -15.05 12.87 -17.06
C GLU A 342 -14.73 11.78 -16.03
N VAL A 343 -15.29 10.57 -16.17
CA VAL A 343 -14.92 9.44 -15.29
C VAL A 343 -13.64 8.72 -15.74
N GLY A 344 -12.96 9.19 -16.80
CA GLY A 344 -11.64 8.70 -17.21
C GLY A 344 -11.65 7.57 -18.26
N LEU A 345 -12.74 7.40 -19.00
CA LEU A 345 -12.78 6.54 -20.19
C LEU A 345 -12.44 7.33 -21.45
N GLU A 346 -11.14 7.48 -21.68
CA GLU A 346 -10.59 8.12 -22.87
C GLU A 346 -9.26 7.46 -23.30
N GLY A 347 -8.74 7.89 -24.45
CA GLY A 347 -7.48 7.39 -24.99
C GLY A 347 -7.61 6.22 -25.96
N GLY A 348 -6.57 6.04 -26.78
CA GLY A 348 -6.44 4.87 -27.67
C GLY A 348 -6.31 3.56 -26.89
N SER A 349 -6.43 2.43 -27.60
CA SER A 349 -6.44 1.09 -26.99
C SER A 349 -5.27 0.82 -26.02
N ASN A 350 -4.06 1.27 -26.37
CA ASN A 350 -2.84 1.10 -25.56
C ASN A 350 -2.71 2.06 -24.37
N LYS A 351 -3.57 3.08 -24.28
CA LYS A 351 -3.61 4.06 -23.18
C LYS A 351 -4.76 3.83 -22.20
N LYS A 352 -5.71 2.96 -22.54
CA LYS A 352 -6.88 2.64 -21.70
C LYS A 352 -6.46 2.25 -20.29
N LEU A 353 -7.26 2.62 -19.31
CA LEU A 353 -7.12 2.23 -17.91
C LEU A 353 -8.50 2.05 -17.29
N ILE A 354 -8.58 1.30 -16.18
CA ILE A 354 -9.84 1.20 -15.45
C ILE A 354 -10.04 2.50 -14.65
N PRO A 355 -11.20 3.17 -14.80
CA PRO A 355 -11.56 4.30 -13.96
C PRO A 355 -11.44 4.01 -12.47
N ASN A 356 -10.79 4.90 -11.71
CA ASN A 356 -10.53 4.69 -10.28
C ASN A 356 -11.80 4.45 -9.47
N PHE A 357 -12.93 5.04 -9.88
CA PHE A 357 -14.21 4.85 -9.20
C PHE A 357 -14.59 3.36 -9.13
N VAL A 358 -14.24 2.55 -10.13
CA VAL A 358 -14.59 1.12 -10.16
C VAL A 358 -13.92 0.38 -9.02
N PHE A 359 -12.67 0.73 -8.69
CA PHE A 359 -11.98 0.15 -7.53
C PHE A 359 -12.63 0.57 -6.21
N ALA A 360 -13.23 1.76 -6.18
CA ALA A 360 -14.01 2.31 -5.06
C ALA A 360 -15.49 1.87 -5.03
N SER A 361 -16.00 1.18 -6.05
CA SER A 361 -17.39 0.73 -6.13
C SER A 361 -17.59 -0.65 -5.53
N SER A 362 -18.83 -1.09 -5.38
CA SER A 362 -19.14 -2.42 -4.86
C SER A 362 -18.60 -3.56 -5.73
N LYS A 363 -18.49 -4.77 -5.16
CA LYS A 363 -18.12 -5.98 -5.91
C LYS A 363 -19.05 -6.26 -7.11
N GLU A 364 -20.32 -5.88 -7.03
CA GLU A 364 -21.27 -6.01 -8.13
C GLU A 364 -20.92 -5.11 -9.31
N CYS A 365 -20.49 -3.86 -9.05
CA CYS A 365 -19.98 -2.96 -10.09
C CYS A 365 -18.72 -3.54 -10.75
N VAL A 366 -17.79 -4.08 -9.95
CA VAL A 366 -16.57 -4.72 -10.46
C VAL A 366 -16.88 -5.98 -11.28
N SER A 367 -17.82 -6.81 -10.81
CA SER A 367 -18.33 -7.98 -11.52
C SER A 367 -18.95 -7.57 -12.87
N GLY A 368 -19.77 -6.53 -12.88
CA GLY A 368 -20.33 -5.94 -14.10
C GLY A 368 -19.23 -5.58 -15.09
N LEU A 369 -18.19 -4.85 -14.65
CA LEU A 369 -17.07 -4.47 -15.50
C LEU A 369 -16.37 -5.68 -16.11
N LEU A 370 -16.04 -6.68 -15.30
CA LEU A 370 -15.39 -7.89 -15.79
C LEU A 370 -16.27 -8.64 -16.80
N ARG A 371 -17.60 -8.64 -16.61
CA ARG A 371 -18.55 -9.28 -17.53
C ARG A 371 -18.58 -8.53 -18.86
N GLY A 372 -18.75 -7.22 -18.84
CA GLY A 372 -18.78 -6.39 -20.05
C GLY A 372 -17.48 -6.52 -20.84
N PHE A 373 -16.34 -6.52 -20.15
CA PHE A 373 -15.04 -6.69 -20.78
C PHE A 373 -14.85 -8.10 -21.37
N PHE A 374 -15.27 -9.14 -20.63
CA PHE A 374 -15.16 -10.53 -21.08
C PHE A 374 -16.06 -10.81 -22.28
N LEU A 375 -17.34 -10.39 -22.27
CA LEU A 375 -18.22 -10.62 -23.42
C LEU A 375 -17.79 -9.81 -24.65
N GLY A 376 -17.14 -8.67 -24.45
CA GLY A 376 -16.66 -7.85 -25.56
C GLY A 376 -15.38 -8.37 -26.25
N GLY A 377 -14.63 -9.29 -25.64
CA GLY A 377 -13.38 -9.79 -26.26
C GLY A 377 -12.57 -10.83 -25.47
N GLY A 378 -13.11 -11.37 -24.39
CA GLY A 378 -12.54 -12.51 -23.66
C GLY A 378 -12.83 -13.84 -24.35
N SER A 379 -12.11 -14.89 -23.97
CA SER A 379 -12.30 -16.22 -24.55
C SER A 379 -12.08 -17.33 -23.53
N VAL A 380 -12.87 -18.40 -23.67
CA VAL A 380 -12.69 -19.67 -22.94
C VAL A 380 -11.97 -20.66 -23.84
N TYR A 381 -10.90 -21.26 -23.34
CA TYR A 381 -10.06 -22.19 -24.09
C TYR A 381 -10.28 -23.64 -23.63
N ARG A 382 -9.98 -24.59 -24.53
CA ARG A 382 -10.11 -26.04 -24.29
C ARG A 382 -9.22 -26.57 -23.15
N ASP A 383 -8.20 -25.81 -22.78
CA ASP A 383 -7.30 -26.10 -21.65
C ASP A 383 -7.90 -25.68 -20.28
N PHE A 384 -9.19 -25.33 -20.24
CA PHE A 384 -9.88 -24.79 -19.07
C PHE A 384 -9.26 -23.48 -18.56
N SER A 385 -8.87 -22.59 -19.49
CA SER A 385 -8.47 -21.23 -19.15
C SER A 385 -9.45 -20.20 -19.70
N VAL A 386 -9.73 -19.18 -18.90
CA VAL A 386 -10.37 -17.94 -19.36
C VAL A 386 -9.26 -16.92 -19.59
N ARG A 387 -9.20 -16.31 -20.78
CA ARG A 387 -8.17 -15.32 -21.10
C ARG A 387 -8.79 -14.00 -21.55
N LEU A 388 -8.27 -12.92 -20.98
CA LEU A 388 -8.58 -11.55 -21.34
C LEU A 388 -7.37 -10.90 -22.02
N TYR A 389 -7.60 -10.13 -23.07
CA TYR A 389 -6.56 -9.55 -23.90
C TYR A 389 -6.62 -8.02 -23.89
N THR A 390 -5.46 -7.38 -23.77
CA THR A 390 -5.34 -5.92 -23.95
C THR A 390 -3.93 -5.55 -24.37
N ASN A 391 -3.77 -4.46 -25.13
CA ASN A 391 -2.46 -3.87 -25.44
C ASN A 391 -2.07 -2.75 -24.45
N SER A 392 -2.89 -2.46 -23.44
CA SER A 392 -2.58 -1.50 -22.38
C SER A 392 -2.10 -2.21 -21.12
N LYS A 393 -0.87 -1.89 -20.71
CA LYS A 393 -0.30 -2.35 -19.42
C LYS A 393 -1.15 -1.91 -18.23
N LYS A 394 -1.63 -0.66 -18.24
CA LYS A 394 -2.46 -0.10 -17.16
C LYS A 394 -3.82 -0.77 -17.07
N LEU A 395 -4.43 -1.08 -18.22
CA LEU A 395 -5.69 -1.83 -18.25
C LEU A 395 -5.49 -3.25 -17.72
N ALA A 396 -4.40 -3.93 -18.08
CA ALA A 396 -4.09 -5.26 -17.56
C ALA A 396 -3.90 -5.25 -16.02
N GLY A 397 -3.18 -4.26 -15.49
CA GLY A 397 -3.01 -4.07 -14.04
C GLY A 397 -4.35 -3.79 -13.34
N GLY A 398 -5.20 -2.96 -13.92
CA GLY A 398 -6.55 -2.68 -13.42
C GLY A 398 -7.45 -3.92 -13.42
N LEU A 399 -7.48 -4.69 -14.52
CA LEU A 399 -8.26 -5.92 -14.63
C LEU A 399 -7.79 -6.95 -13.58
N ASN A 400 -6.48 -7.06 -13.37
CA ASN A 400 -5.92 -7.89 -12.31
C ASN A 400 -6.40 -7.42 -10.92
N LEU A 401 -6.41 -6.12 -10.63
CA LEU A 401 -6.93 -5.62 -9.35
C LEU A 401 -8.44 -5.88 -9.18
N CYS A 402 -9.23 -5.76 -10.24
CA CYS A 402 -10.65 -6.12 -10.23
C CYS A 402 -10.86 -7.61 -9.90
N LEU A 403 -10.06 -8.50 -10.51
CA LEU A 403 -10.10 -9.93 -10.21
C LEU A 403 -9.67 -10.21 -8.75
N LEU A 404 -8.60 -9.56 -8.27
CA LEU A 404 -8.16 -9.66 -6.88
C LEU A 404 -9.21 -9.14 -5.87
N LYS A 405 -9.99 -8.10 -6.22
CA LYS A 405 -11.10 -7.62 -5.38
C LYS A 405 -12.20 -8.68 -5.25
N LEU A 406 -12.44 -9.45 -6.30
CA LEU A 406 -13.32 -10.61 -6.26
C LEU A 406 -12.65 -11.84 -5.63
N GLY A 407 -11.34 -11.82 -5.36
CA GLY A 407 -10.58 -12.96 -4.82
C GLY A 407 -10.20 -14.01 -5.86
N ILE A 408 -10.22 -13.63 -7.14
CA ILE A 408 -9.85 -14.47 -8.29
C ILE A 408 -8.38 -14.23 -8.61
N LEU A 409 -7.55 -15.26 -8.45
CA LEU A 409 -6.13 -15.20 -8.79
C LEU A 409 -5.95 -15.42 -10.30
N ALA A 410 -5.31 -14.45 -10.97
CA ALA A 410 -4.95 -14.56 -12.38
C ALA A 410 -3.44 -14.57 -12.61
N ARG A 411 -3.05 -15.13 -13.76
CA ARG A 411 -1.70 -15.08 -14.31
C ARG A 411 -1.62 -13.95 -15.34
N LEU A 412 -0.55 -13.18 -15.29
CA LEU A 412 -0.22 -12.15 -16.26
C LEU A 412 0.86 -12.69 -17.20
N SER A 413 0.65 -12.54 -18.50
CA SER A 413 1.66 -12.86 -19.51
C SER A 413 1.63 -11.84 -20.64
N LYS A 414 2.61 -11.93 -21.53
CA LYS A 414 2.66 -11.14 -22.76
C LYS A 414 2.75 -12.09 -23.94
N ASP A 415 1.81 -11.95 -24.87
CA ASP A 415 1.94 -12.52 -26.20
C ASP A 415 2.72 -11.51 -27.05
N LYS A 416 3.83 -11.96 -27.63
CA LYS A 416 4.65 -11.12 -28.51
C LYS A 416 3.83 -10.71 -29.72
N LYS A 417 4.09 -9.51 -30.24
CA LYS A 417 3.54 -9.07 -31.53
C LYS A 417 3.73 -10.14 -32.61
N SER A 418 2.72 -10.29 -33.47
CA SER A 418 2.78 -11.21 -34.61
C SER A 418 3.91 -10.81 -35.55
N GLU A 419 4.76 -11.78 -35.91
CA GLU A 419 5.82 -11.56 -36.93
C GLU A 419 5.22 -11.17 -38.30
N ARG A 420 3.95 -11.52 -38.55
CA ARG A 420 3.24 -11.22 -39.81
C ARG A 420 2.79 -9.77 -39.95
N ASN A 421 2.67 -9.02 -38.85
CA ASN A 421 2.26 -7.63 -38.91
C ASN A 421 3.05 -6.77 -37.90
N PRO A 422 4.08 -6.03 -38.35
CA PRO A 422 4.95 -5.25 -37.47
C PRO A 422 4.23 -4.08 -36.77
N ASN A 423 3.04 -3.70 -37.24
CA ASN A 423 2.24 -2.62 -36.66
C ASN A 423 1.43 -3.06 -35.42
N TRP A 424 1.44 -4.35 -35.06
CA TRP A 424 0.74 -4.84 -33.87
C TRP A 424 1.60 -4.66 -32.62
N ASN A 425 0.99 -4.19 -31.55
CA ASN A 425 1.63 -4.09 -30.24
C ASN A 425 1.66 -5.45 -29.54
N ASP A 426 2.56 -5.60 -28.56
CA ASP A 426 2.50 -6.72 -27.62
C ASP A 426 1.14 -6.71 -26.90
N ASN A 427 0.57 -7.90 -26.72
CA ASN A 427 -0.68 -8.07 -26.00
C ASN A 427 -0.40 -8.61 -24.60
N PHE A 428 -0.90 -7.91 -23.59
CA PHE A 428 -0.99 -8.41 -22.23
C PHE A 428 -2.17 -9.38 -22.16
N VAL A 429 -1.92 -10.53 -21.55
CA VAL A 429 -2.89 -11.60 -21.38
C VAL A 429 -3.11 -11.85 -19.90
N ILE A 430 -4.35 -11.76 -19.45
CA ILE A 430 -4.77 -12.09 -18.09
C ILE A 430 -5.46 -13.44 -18.16
N SER A 431 -4.81 -14.48 -17.65
CA SER A 431 -5.26 -15.86 -17.71
C SER A 431 -5.77 -16.32 -16.35
N ILE A 432 -7.04 -16.70 -16.28
CA ILE A 432 -7.69 -17.26 -15.11
C ILE A 432 -7.70 -18.78 -15.29
N THR A 433 -7.08 -19.48 -14.34
CA THR A 433 -6.97 -20.93 -14.34
C THR A 433 -7.16 -21.47 -12.92
N GLY A 434 -7.38 -22.79 -12.81
CA GLY A 434 -7.64 -23.44 -11.53
C GLY A 434 -9.13 -23.45 -11.19
N ALA A 435 -9.60 -24.57 -10.64
CA ALA A 435 -11.02 -24.83 -10.47
C ALA A 435 -11.71 -23.79 -9.59
N ASP A 436 -11.11 -23.39 -8.48
CA ASP A 436 -11.69 -22.41 -7.56
C ASP A 436 -11.82 -21.02 -8.22
N ASN A 437 -10.79 -20.55 -8.92
CA ASN A 437 -10.81 -19.27 -9.63
C ASN A 437 -11.82 -19.26 -10.78
N LEU A 438 -11.91 -20.36 -11.55
CA LEU A 438 -12.85 -20.49 -12.66
C LEU A 438 -14.29 -20.57 -12.15
N LYS A 439 -14.57 -21.38 -11.12
CA LYS A 439 -15.88 -21.44 -10.48
C LYS A 439 -16.31 -20.06 -9.98
N GLN A 440 -15.40 -19.35 -9.33
CA GLN A 440 -15.67 -18.00 -8.86
C GLN A 440 -15.87 -17.01 -10.01
N PHE A 441 -15.09 -17.08 -11.09
CA PHE A 441 -15.29 -16.23 -12.27
C PHE A 441 -16.66 -16.49 -12.93
N PHE A 442 -17.00 -17.74 -13.20
CA PHE A 442 -18.29 -18.09 -13.81
C PHE A 442 -19.46 -17.67 -12.91
N TRP A 443 -19.36 -17.90 -11.60
CA TRP A 443 -20.41 -17.51 -10.66
C TRP A 443 -20.53 -15.99 -10.48
N GLU A 444 -19.41 -15.31 -10.21
CA GLU A 444 -19.44 -13.89 -9.88
C GLU A 444 -19.63 -13.01 -11.12
N VAL A 445 -18.98 -13.35 -12.24
CA VAL A 445 -18.94 -12.54 -13.46
C VAL A 445 -20.01 -12.98 -14.45
N LEU A 446 -20.08 -14.28 -14.77
CA LEU A 446 -21.00 -14.79 -15.79
C LEU A 446 -22.39 -15.14 -15.24
N LYS A 447 -22.51 -15.31 -13.92
CA LYS A 447 -23.72 -15.82 -13.23
C LYS A 447 -24.12 -17.21 -13.71
N GLU A 448 -23.11 -18.01 -14.02
CA GLU A 448 -23.25 -19.39 -14.45
C GLU A 448 -22.59 -20.33 -13.43
N LYS A 449 -23.17 -21.51 -13.23
CA LYS A 449 -22.57 -22.55 -12.40
C LYS A 449 -21.61 -23.38 -13.25
N LEU A 450 -20.36 -23.48 -12.83
CA LEU A 450 -19.34 -24.31 -13.50
C LEU A 450 -18.98 -25.53 -12.66
N GLU A 451 -19.27 -26.72 -13.18
CA GLU A 451 -18.89 -27.99 -12.54
C GLU A 451 -17.59 -28.52 -13.15
N ILE A 452 -16.47 -28.25 -12.46
CA ILE A 452 -15.15 -28.76 -12.84
C ILE A 452 -14.41 -29.33 -11.63
N THR A 453 -13.69 -30.42 -11.88
CA THR A 453 -12.77 -31.09 -10.95
C THR A 453 -11.31 -31.02 -11.41
N LYS A 454 -11.07 -30.61 -12.66
CA LYS A 454 -9.75 -30.44 -13.28
C LYS A 454 -9.33 -28.97 -13.26
N GLY A 455 -8.02 -28.71 -13.14
CA GLY A 455 -7.44 -27.38 -12.95
C GLY A 455 -7.12 -27.15 -11.47
N ARG A 456 -5.84 -27.27 -11.09
CA ARG A 456 -5.43 -27.17 -9.69
C ARG A 456 -4.78 -25.82 -9.46
N GLU A 457 -5.35 -25.01 -8.57
CA GLU A 457 -4.57 -23.97 -7.90
C GLU A 457 -3.54 -24.70 -7.05
N VAL A 458 -2.26 -24.49 -7.35
CA VAL A 458 -1.16 -25.21 -6.73
C VAL A 458 -0.49 -24.31 -5.71
N LEU A 459 -0.43 -24.77 -4.47
CA LEU A 459 0.26 -24.10 -3.37
C LEU A 459 1.66 -24.72 -3.23
N PRO A 460 2.74 -23.97 -3.51
CA PRO A 460 4.10 -24.42 -3.25
C PRO A 460 4.42 -24.41 -1.74
N GLU A 461 5.44 -25.17 -1.32
CA GLU A 461 5.97 -25.28 0.06
C GLU A 461 5.02 -25.88 1.12
N VAL A 462 3.70 -25.84 0.91
CA VAL A 462 2.69 -26.38 1.85
C VAL A 462 2.87 -27.87 2.19
N PRO A 463 3.25 -28.79 1.25
CA PRO A 463 3.46 -30.20 1.60
C PRO A 463 4.49 -30.44 2.70
N ARG A 464 5.58 -29.65 2.73
CA ARG A 464 6.61 -29.75 3.77
C ARG A 464 6.06 -29.31 5.13
N LEU A 465 5.23 -28.27 5.15
CA LEU A 465 4.55 -27.82 6.36
C LEU A 465 3.64 -28.91 6.91
N ILE A 466 2.81 -29.52 6.05
CA ILE A 466 1.93 -30.62 6.45
C ILE A 466 2.76 -31.79 7.01
N LYS A 467 3.87 -32.15 6.34
CA LYS A 467 4.75 -33.22 6.81
C LYS A 467 5.31 -32.93 8.21
N ALA A 468 5.78 -31.71 8.46
CA ALA A 468 6.29 -31.31 9.76
C ALA A 468 5.20 -31.39 10.85
N VAL A 469 3.95 -31.02 10.53
CA VAL A 469 2.82 -31.15 11.45
C VAL A 469 2.49 -32.62 11.74
N LEU A 470 2.49 -33.49 10.72
CA LEU A 470 2.28 -34.92 10.91
C LEU A 470 3.38 -35.54 11.78
N GLU A 471 4.64 -35.26 11.49
CA GLU A 471 5.79 -35.76 12.26
C GLU A 471 5.74 -35.31 13.72
N LYS A 472 5.40 -34.04 13.98
CA LYS A 472 5.29 -33.49 15.34
C LYS A 472 4.18 -34.19 16.16
N ASN A 473 3.10 -34.61 15.52
CA ASN A 473 2.00 -35.31 16.16
C ASN A 473 2.15 -36.85 16.12
N SER A 474 3.32 -37.36 15.67
CA SER A 474 3.54 -38.81 15.48
C SER A 474 2.49 -39.48 14.58
N LEU A 475 1.97 -38.72 13.62
CA LEU A 475 0.97 -39.17 12.64
C LEU A 475 1.61 -39.50 11.30
N ASN A 476 0.98 -40.40 10.56
CA ASN A 476 1.27 -40.68 9.16
C ASN A 476 0.04 -40.42 8.28
N PRO A 477 0.20 -40.24 6.95
CA PRO A 477 -0.92 -39.93 6.06
C PRO A 477 -2.07 -40.94 6.13
N SER A 478 -1.78 -42.23 6.28
CA SER A 478 -2.81 -43.28 6.33
C SER A 478 -3.68 -43.17 7.59
N GLN A 479 -3.12 -42.74 8.72
CA GLN A 479 -3.85 -42.51 9.97
C GLN A 479 -4.84 -41.34 9.90
N ILE A 480 -4.69 -40.44 8.93
CA ILE A 480 -5.65 -39.36 8.67
C ILE A 480 -6.49 -39.61 7.41
N GLU A 481 -6.58 -40.87 6.97
CA GLU A 481 -7.33 -41.29 5.77
C GLU A 481 -6.85 -40.60 4.47
N ILE A 482 -5.56 -40.28 4.41
CA ILE A 482 -4.92 -39.69 3.24
C ILE A 482 -4.04 -40.73 2.56
N ASP A 483 -4.24 -40.90 1.26
CA ASP A 483 -3.41 -41.79 0.43
C ASP A 483 -1.92 -41.38 0.49
N LYS A 484 -1.08 -42.34 0.91
CA LYS A 484 0.34 -42.14 1.17
C LYS A 484 1.11 -41.85 -0.12
N ASP A 485 0.74 -42.48 -1.23
CA ASP A 485 1.44 -42.29 -2.51
C ASP A 485 1.15 -40.93 -3.12
N SER A 486 -0.11 -40.49 -3.08
CA SER A 486 -0.50 -39.13 -3.44
C SER A 486 0.21 -38.09 -2.57
N PHE A 487 0.24 -38.29 -1.24
CA PHE A 487 0.94 -37.38 -0.33
C PHE A 487 2.45 -37.30 -0.66
N ASN A 488 3.12 -38.43 -0.79
CA ASN A 488 4.55 -38.50 -1.12
C ASN A 488 4.87 -37.91 -2.50
N ARG A 489 3.94 -38.02 -3.46
CA ARG A 489 4.08 -37.36 -4.77
C ARG A 489 4.02 -35.84 -4.66
N ASN A 490 3.08 -35.30 -3.87
CA ASN A 490 2.98 -33.86 -3.62
C ASN A 490 4.19 -33.33 -2.83
N LEU A 491 4.69 -34.12 -1.87
CA LEU A 491 5.90 -33.79 -1.11
C LEU A 491 7.15 -33.74 -2.01
N ARG A 492 7.33 -34.73 -2.91
CA ARG A 492 8.42 -34.74 -3.90
C ARG A 492 8.37 -33.54 -4.85
N LYS A 493 7.17 -33.15 -5.30
CA LYS A 493 6.97 -31.96 -6.15
C LYS A 493 6.96 -30.65 -5.37
N ASN A 494 6.92 -30.73 -4.04
CA ASN A 494 6.70 -29.64 -3.11
C ASN A 494 5.54 -28.69 -3.49
N ARG A 495 4.46 -29.28 -4.01
CA ARG A 495 3.32 -28.59 -4.60
C ARG A 495 2.05 -29.39 -4.31
N ILE A 496 1.00 -28.74 -3.80
CA ILE A 496 -0.29 -29.37 -3.48
C ILE A 496 -1.47 -28.56 -4.01
N SER A 497 -2.57 -29.20 -4.40
CA SER A 497 -3.77 -28.44 -4.77
C SER A 497 -4.48 -27.88 -3.54
N ALA A 498 -5.06 -26.69 -3.66
CA ALA A 498 -5.88 -26.11 -2.61
C ALA A 498 -6.97 -27.09 -2.12
N GLN A 499 -7.68 -27.77 -3.02
CA GLN A 499 -8.69 -28.77 -2.67
C GLN A 499 -8.14 -29.95 -1.86
N TYR A 500 -6.98 -30.51 -2.24
CA TYR A 500 -6.38 -31.62 -1.49
C TYR A 500 -5.86 -31.12 -0.14
N PHE A 501 -5.35 -29.88 -0.07
CA PHE A 501 -4.99 -29.25 1.20
C PHE A 501 -6.20 -29.07 2.13
N ARG A 502 -7.36 -28.64 1.62
CA ARG A 502 -8.61 -28.58 2.42
C ARG A 502 -8.99 -29.95 2.98
N LYS A 503 -8.92 -31.00 2.16
CA LYS A 503 -9.21 -32.38 2.59
C LYS A 503 -8.29 -32.81 3.74
N ILE A 504 -6.99 -32.54 3.63
CA ILE A 504 -6.02 -32.85 4.69
C ILE A 504 -6.32 -32.04 5.96
N LEU A 505 -6.57 -30.73 5.83
CA LEU A 505 -6.85 -29.86 6.97
C LEU A 505 -8.12 -30.25 7.72
N GLN A 506 -9.16 -30.67 7.00
CA GLN A 506 -10.38 -31.19 7.61
C GLN A 506 -10.08 -32.42 8.48
N LYS A 507 -9.35 -33.40 7.92
CA LYS A 507 -8.96 -34.61 8.64
C LYS A 507 -8.04 -34.34 9.84
N LEU A 508 -7.15 -33.36 9.74
CA LEU A 508 -6.32 -32.92 10.87
C LEU A 508 -7.15 -32.22 11.95
N SER A 509 -8.16 -31.44 11.57
CA SER A 509 -9.03 -30.72 12.52
C SER A 509 -9.94 -31.66 13.30
N ASP A 510 -10.37 -32.78 12.68
CA ASP A 510 -11.16 -33.83 13.33
C ASP A 510 -10.40 -34.48 14.51
N LEU A 511 -9.06 -34.39 14.54
CA LEU A 511 -8.20 -34.90 15.61
C LEU A 511 -7.97 -33.90 16.76
N GLY A 512 -8.51 -32.68 16.67
CA GLY A 512 -8.38 -31.63 17.68
C GLY A 512 -7.64 -30.39 17.18
N LYS A 513 -7.95 -29.23 17.78
CA LYS A 513 -7.30 -27.95 17.45
C LYS A 513 -5.93 -27.85 18.10
N SER A 514 -4.90 -27.61 17.29
CA SER A 514 -3.56 -27.22 17.74
C SER A 514 -3.14 -25.89 17.10
N GLU A 515 -2.13 -25.22 17.67
CA GLU A 515 -1.56 -23.98 17.11
C GLU A 515 -1.09 -24.17 15.65
N GLU A 516 -0.59 -25.36 15.29
CA GLU A 516 -0.14 -25.70 13.95
C GLU A 516 -1.31 -25.88 12.96
N THR A 517 -2.38 -26.54 13.38
CA THR A 517 -3.58 -26.66 12.55
C THR A 517 -4.20 -25.29 12.28
N GLU A 518 -4.15 -24.37 13.26
CA GLU A 518 -4.58 -22.98 13.08
C GLU A 518 -3.69 -22.22 12.09
N LYS A 519 -2.36 -22.41 12.13
CA LYS A 519 -1.43 -21.84 11.13
C LYS A 519 -1.71 -22.33 9.72
N LEU A 520 -1.93 -23.64 9.54
CA LEU A 520 -2.29 -24.21 8.23
C LEU A 520 -3.66 -23.70 7.76
N GLN A 521 -4.62 -23.55 8.67
CA GLN A 521 -5.93 -22.97 8.37
C GLN A 521 -5.82 -21.50 7.95
N ASN A 522 -4.95 -20.72 8.62
CA ASN A 522 -4.66 -19.34 8.25
C ASN A 522 -3.99 -19.23 6.88
N LEU A 523 -3.07 -20.14 6.53
CA LEU A 523 -2.47 -20.20 5.19
C LEU A 523 -3.51 -20.53 4.11
N LEU A 524 -4.44 -21.45 4.37
CA LEU A 524 -5.51 -21.78 3.43
C LEU A 524 -6.48 -20.61 3.21
N ASN A 525 -6.82 -19.89 4.30
CA ASN A 525 -7.74 -18.77 4.28
C ASN A 525 -7.06 -17.42 4.00
N SER A 526 -5.75 -17.42 3.75
CA SER A 526 -4.92 -16.25 3.53
C SER A 526 -5.36 -15.44 2.31
N ASP A 527 -5.17 -14.13 2.35
CA ASP A 527 -5.28 -13.26 1.17
C ASP A 527 -3.96 -13.23 0.36
N ILE A 528 -2.94 -13.95 0.81
CA ILE A 528 -1.63 -14.10 0.19
C ILE A 528 -1.53 -15.43 -0.56
N TYR A 529 -1.06 -15.35 -1.80
CA TYR A 529 -0.56 -16.48 -2.57
C TYR A 529 0.98 -16.46 -2.54
N TRP A 530 1.58 -17.62 -2.32
CA TRP A 530 3.04 -17.78 -2.32
C TRP A 530 3.49 -18.17 -3.72
N ASP A 531 4.02 -17.21 -4.46
CA ASP A 531 4.33 -17.39 -5.88
C ASP A 531 5.81 -17.64 -6.11
N ALA A 532 6.13 -18.61 -6.95
CA ALA A 532 7.53 -18.95 -7.22
C ALA A 532 8.20 -17.87 -8.06
N VAL A 533 9.46 -17.56 -7.73
CA VAL A 533 10.29 -16.63 -8.47
C VAL A 533 10.75 -17.30 -9.76
N LYS A 534 10.41 -16.69 -10.89
CA LYS A 534 10.80 -17.15 -12.23
C LYS A 534 12.18 -16.63 -12.64
N SER A 535 12.51 -15.38 -12.32
CA SER A 535 13.83 -14.82 -12.61
C SER A 535 14.13 -13.62 -11.73
N VAL A 536 15.42 -13.42 -11.41
CA VAL A 536 15.94 -12.22 -10.74
C VAL A 536 17.02 -11.62 -11.63
N LYS A 537 16.79 -10.42 -12.17
CA LYS A 537 17.69 -9.77 -13.13
C LYS A 537 18.25 -8.49 -12.55
N LYS A 538 19.57 -8.29 -12.61
CA LYS A 538 20.20 -7.02 -12.23
C LYS A 538 19.95 -5.97 -13.32
N LEU A 539 19.59 -4.76 -12.92
CA LEU A 539 19.35 -3.61 -13.78
C LEU A 539 20.25 -2.43 -13.39
N THR A 540 20.29 -1.41 -14.25
CA THR A 540 20.90 -0.12 -13.93
C THR A 540 20.08 0.60 -12.86
N ALA A 541 20.76 1.13 -11.85
CA ALA A 541 20.09 1.88 -10.79
C ALA A 541 19.70 3.29 -11.28
N PRO A 542 18.46 3.76 -11.01
CA PRO A 542 18.08 5.13 -11.25
C PRO A 542 18.77 6.07 -10.26
N LYS A 543 18.75 7.38 -10.54
CA LYS A 543 19.33 8.41 -9.66
C LYS A 543 18.73 8.34 -8.25
N PHE A 544 17.40 8.25 -8.16
CA PHE A 544 16.67 8.13 -6.91
C PHE A 544 15.78 6.90 -6.91
N VAL A 545 15.58 6.35 -5.72
CA VAL A 545 14.68 5.24 -5.40
C VAL A 545 13.85 5.63 -4.18
N TYR A 546 12.67 5.02 -4.05
CA TYR A 546 11.63 5.49 -3.14
C TYR A 546 11.03 4.37 -2.27
N ASP A 547 10.60 4.69 -1.06
CA ASP A 547 9.91 3.74 -0.16
C ASP A 547 8.76 4.41 0.59
N PHE A 548 7.91 3.56 1.20
CA PHE A 548 6.96 3.95 2.22
C PHE A 548 7.31 3.36 3.58
N GLU A 549 7.05 4.14 4.63
CA GLU A 549 6.80 3.59 5.95
C GLU A 549 5.29 3.42 6.12
N VAL A 550 4.84 2.17 6.19
CA VAL A 550 3.46 1.79 6.53
C VAL A 550 3.44 1.17 7.91
N ASP A 551 2.89 1.87 8.88
CA ASP A 551 2.80 1.39 10.26
C ASP A 551 1.41 1.61 10.84
N ALA A 552 0.96 0.71 11.71
CA ALA A 552 -0.36 0.74 12.32
C ALA A 552 -0.26 0.45 13.81
N LYS A 553 -0.88 1.31 14.63
CA LYS A 553 -0.78 1.28 16.11
C LYS A 553 -1.05 -0.10 16.74
N ASN A 554 -1.93 -0.90 16.13
CA ASN A 554 -2.46 -2.14 16.72
C ASN A 554 -2.15 -3.41 15.92
N GLU A 555 -1.39 -3.33 14.82
CA GLU A 555 -1.17 -4.49 13.95
C GLU A 555 0.22 -4.48 13.32
N SER A 556 0.91 -5.63 13.37
CA SER A 556 2.21 -5.79 12.70
C SER A 556 2.01 -5.96 11.20
N VAL A 557 2.14 -4.87 10.47
CA VAL A 557 2.04 -4.80 9.01
C VAL A 557 3.43 -4.60 8.42
N GLN A 558 3.98 -3.39 8.49
CA GLN A 558 5.30 -3.04 7.96
C GLN A 558 5.53 -3.49 6.50
N ASN A 559 4.49 -3.40 5.68
CA ASN A 559 4.54 -3.74 4.26
C ASN A 559 3.46 -3.01 3.46
N PHE A 560 3.64 -2.99 2.14
CA PHE A 560 2.69 -2.45 1.19
C PHE A 560 2.69 -3.21 -0.14
N LEU A 561 1.74 -2.90 -1.01
CA LEU A 561 1.59 -3.52 -2.33
C LEU A 561 2.12 -2.60 -3.44
N GLY A 562 2.99 -3.14 -4.27
CA GLY A 562 3.51 -2.45 -5.46
C GLY A 562 4.02 -3.39 -6.55
N GLY A 563 4.40 -2.82 -7.69
CA GLY A 563 4.85 -3.56 -8.87
C GLY A 563 3.72 -4.01 -9.81
N GLU A 564 4.12 -4.49 -10.99
CA GLU A 564 3.21 -5.02 -12.02
C GLU A 564 2.55 -6.31 -11.54
N GLY A 565 1.22 -6.30 -11.43
CA GLY A 565 0.43 -7.41 -10.89
C GLY A 565 0.39 -7.49 -9.36
N LEU A 566 1.04 -6.53 -8.68
CA LEU A 566 1.20 -6.41 -7.23
C LEU A 566 2.04 -7.53 -6.58
N VAL A 567 3.00 -7.12 -5.77
CA VAL A 567 3.87 -7.93 -4.91
C VAL A 567 3.86 -7.31 -3.52
N CYS A 568 3.99 -8.11 -2.46
CA CYS A 568 4.07 -7.60 -1.09
C CYS A 568 5.52 -7.17 -0.77
N LEU A 569 5.69 -5.88 -0.50
CA LEU A 569 6.98 -5.21 -0.32
C LEU A 569 7.17 -4.86 1.15
N HIS A 570 8.32 -5.20 1.73
CA HIS A 570 8.59 -4.92 3.14
C HIS A 570 9.05 -3.47 3.31
N ASN A 571 8.59 -2.77 4.34
CA ASN A 571 9.10 -1.43 4.66
C ASN A 571 10.59 -1.45 4.98
N THR A 572 11.30 -0.35 4.76
CA THR A 572 12.66 -0.21 5.25
C THR A 572 12.71 0.19 6.73
N SER A 573 12.96 -0.76 7.67
CA SER A 573 13.53 -0.47 9.02
C SER A 573 13.97 -1.70 9.88
N TYR A 574 15.12 -1.54 10.56
CA TYR A 574 15.75 -2.26 11.71
C TYR A 574 15.94 -3.81 11.68
N ARG A 575 17.13 -4.30 11.25
CA ARG A 575 17.46 -5.76 11.26
C ARG A 575 18.92 -6.21 11.47
N LEU A 576 19.91 -5.32 11.58
CA LEU A 576 21.32 -5.71 11.37
C LEU A 576 21.94 -6.58 12.46
N ALA A 577 21.86 -6.20 13.73
CA ALA A 577 22.47 -6.95 14.82
C ALA A 577 21.97 -8.42 14.85
N ARG A 578 20.69 -8.65 14.58
CA ARG A 578 20.10 -9.99 14.44
C ARG A 578 20.66 -10.78 13.25
N LYS A 579 20.85 -10.12 12.10
CA LYS A 579 21.39 -10.76 10.89
C LYS A 579 22.86 -11.11 11.07
N ASP A 580 23.64 -10.21 11.65
CA ASP A 580 25.06 -10.41 11.92
C ASP A 580 25.27 -11.56 12.91
N LYS A 581 24.48 -11.64 13.98
CA LYS A 581 24.46 -12.80 14.88
C LYS A 581 24.11 -14.12 14.22
N LYS A 582 23.24 -14.11 13.21
CA LYS A 582 22.91 -15.31 12.43
C LYS A 582 24.04 -15.69 11.47
N LYS A 583 24.65 -14.71 10.78
CA LYS A 583 25.67 -14.92 9.75
C LYS A 583 27.02 -15.33 10.33
N PHE A 584 27.48 -14.67 11.38
CA PHE A 584 28.78 -14.92 11.99
C PHE A 584 28.72 -15.91 13.17
N ARG A 585 27.58 -16.61 13.35
CA ARG A 585 27.35 -17.54 14.48
C ARG A 585 28.42 -18.63 14.62
N PHE A 586 29.02 -19.05 13.51
CA PHE A 586 29.99 -20.14 13.45
C PHE A 586 31.45 -19.66 13.36
N ARG A 587 31.70 -18.35 13.24
CA ARG A 587 33.06 -17.78 13.27
C ARG A 587 33.48 -17.62 14.73
N LYS A 588 34.75 -17.89 15.04
CA LYS A 588 35.33 -17.67 16.37
C LYS A 588 36.63 -16.85 16.25
N PRO A 589 36.67 -15.63 16.84
CA PRO A 589 35.56 -14.92 17.47
C PRO A 589 34.42 -14.55 16.51
N GLY A 590 33.18 -14.59 17.01
CA GLY A 590 32.02 -14.11 16.27
C GLY A 590 31.85 -12.61 16.47
N ILE A 591 31.15 -11.94 15.55
CA ILE A 591 30.85 -10.49 15.66
C ILE A 591 30.19 -10.15 17.00
N ILE A 592 30.63 -9.09 17.66
CA ILE A 592 30.19 -8.67 19.00
C ILE A 592 29.09 -7.62 18.86
N CYS A 593 28.01 -7.75 19.64
CA CYS A 593 26.97 -6.72 19.79
C CYS A 593 27.04 -6.04 21.16
N ALA A 594 26.34 -4.91 21.33
CA ALA A 594 26.46 -4.10 22.55
C ALA A 594 26.02 -4.86 23.81
N ASN A 595 25.07 -5.78 23.67
CA ASN A 595 24.60 -6.65 24.74
C ASN A 595 25.12 -8.10 24.63
N GLU A 596 26.37 -8.29 24.19
CA GLU A 596 26.94 -9.62 23.90
C GLU A 596 26.77 -10.62 25.04
N ALA A 597 27.07 -10.19 26.27
CA ALA A 597 27.05 -11.06 27.45
C ALA A 597 25.63 -11.57 27.75
N GLU A 598 24.64 -10.68 27.75
CA GLU A 598 23.23 -11.02 27.94
C GLU A 598 22.69 -11.87 26.79
N TRP A 599 23.03 -11.49 25.55
CA TRP A 599 22.66 -12.24 24.37
C TRP A 599 23.17 -13.68 24.43
N ARG A 600 24.47 -13.89 24.69
CA ARG A 600 25.06 -15.24 24.86
C ARG A 600 24.50 -15.98 26.07
N GLY A 601 24.33 -15.28 27.19
CA GLY A 601 23.77 -15.84 28.43
C GLY A 601 22.35 -16.36 28.25
N SER A 602 21.55 -15.72 27.40
CA SER A 602 20.17 -16.14 27.12
C SER A 602 20.06 -17.51 26.42
N PHE A 603 21.14 -18.03 25.82
CA PHE A 603 21.17 -19.39 25.25
C PHE A 603 21.49 -20.49 26.27
N ARG A 604 21.94 -20.13 27.48
CA ARG A 604 22.36 -21.10 28.51
C ARG A 604 21.25 -21.44 29.51
N ARG A 605 20.11 -20.73 29.50
CA ARG A 605 18.99 -20.91 30.43
C ARG A 605 17.76 -21.47 29.70
N PRO A 606 17.41 -22.75 29.88
CA PRO A 606 16.17 -23.31 29.32
C PRO A 606 14.94 -22.55 29.86
N GLY A 607 14.07 -22.09 28.96
CA GLY A 607 12.83 -21.37 29.32
C GLY A 607 12.93 -19.86 29.47
N ALA A 608 14.13 -19.27 29.43
CA ALA A 608 14.29 -17.80 29.49
C ALA A 608 13.99 -17.12 28.14
N VAL A 609 13.39 -15.93 28.18
CA VAL A 609 13.18 -15.08 26.99
C VAL A 609 14.55 -14.74 26.38
N ARG A 610 14.71 -15.00 25.08
CA ARG A 610 15.97 -14.69 24.37
C ARG A 610 16.18 -13.18 24.34
N ALA A 611 17.37 -12.74 24.75
CA ALA A 611 17.75 -11.33 24.65
C ALA A 611 17.90 -10.95 23.17
N GLU A 612 17.37 -9.79 22.79
CA GLU A 612 17.42 -9.30 21.40
C GLU A 612 18.74 -8.54 21.19
N PRO A 613 19.57 -8.91 20.19
CA PRO A 613 20.87 -8.28 20.00
C PRO A 613 20.71 -6.87 19.40
N PHE A 614 21.50 -5.92 19.87
CA PHE A 614 21.55 -4.56 19.32
C PHE A 614 22.99 -4.04 19.26
N TYR A 615 23.24 -3.06 18.37
CA TYR A 615 24.47 -2.28 18.36
C TYR A 615 24.25 -0.92 19.02
N THR A 616 25.33 -0.29 19.45
CA THR A 616 25.31 1.12 19.88
C THR A 616 24.92 2.03 18.71
N ASN A 617 24.38 3.21 19.00
CA ASN A 617 24.10 4.18 17.95
C ASN A 617 25.41 4.82 17.49
N SER A 618 25.80 4.64 16.23
CA SER A 618 27.09 5.16 15.75
C SER A 618 28.22 4.67 16.68
N THR A 619 29.17 5.55 17.00
CA THR A 619 30.35 5.29 17.82
C THR A 619 30.19 5.68 19.28
N GLN A 620 28.95 5.76 19.77
CA GLN A 620 28.68 5.94 21.20
C GLN A 620 29.23 4.75 22.00
N LEU A 621 29.64 5.04 23.23
CA LEU A 621 29.95 4.02 24.24
C LEU A 621 28.75 3.08 24.42
N PRO A 622 28.97 1.83 24.85
CA PRO A 622 27.90 0.98 25.33
C PRO A 622 27.02 1.72 26.35
N VAL A 623 25.71 1.54 26.26
CA VAL A 623 24.73 2.30 27.07
C VAL A 623 24.83 2.02 28.57
N ASN A 624 25.59 1.00 28.95
CA ASN A 624 25.85 0.58 30.33
C ASN A 624 27.33 0.72 30.73
N PHE A 625 28.13 1.45 29.95
CA PHE A 625 29.58 1.53 30.13
C PHE A 625 29.99 2.20 31.44
N THR A 626 29.54 3.44 31.68
CA THR A 626 29.81 4.21 32.89
C THR A 626 28.57 5.02 33.27
N ASP A 627 28.43 5.33 34.56
CA ASP A 627 27.49 6.32 35.08
C ASP A 627 28.17 7.66 35.43
N ASP A 628 29.48 7.80 35.18
CA ASP A 628 30.22 9.06 35.25
C ASP A 628 30.12 9.82 33.92
N LEU A 629 29.51 11.00 33.97
CA LEU A 629 29.32 11.85 32.80
C LEU A 629 30.65 12.39 32.25
N PHE A 630 31.58 12.80 33.10
CA PHE A 630 32.83 13.42 32.65
C PHE A 630 33.79 12.39 32.08
N GLU A 631 33.82 11.18 32.66
CA GLU A 631 34.52 10.06 32.05
C GLU A 631 34.00 9.76 30.63
N ALA A 632 32.67 9.70 30.47
CA ALA A 632 32.06 9.46 29.17
C ALA A 632 32.34 10.59 28.16
N LEU A 633 32.34 11.85 28.61
CA LEU A 633 32.68 13.03 27.81
C LEU A 633 34.15 13.01 27.39
N ASP A 634 35.07 12.72 28.31
CA ASP A 634 36.52 12.63 28.05
C ASP A 634 36.84 11.58 26.98
N LEU A 635 36.19 10.42 27.06
CA LEU A 635 36.36 9.32 26.12
C LEU A 635 35.73 9.61 24.73
N GLN A 636 34.64 10.38 24.69
CA GLN A 636 33.88 10.61 23.46
C GLN A 636 34.26 11.92 22.76
N ASP A 637 34.78 12.94 23.44
CA ASP A 637 35.05 14.26 22.86
C ASP A 637 35.93 14.20 21.61
N GLU A 638 37.13 13.65 21.75
CA GLU A 638 38.09 13.63 20.64
C GLU A 638 37.55 12.82 19.45
N PHE A 639 36.81 11.75 19.72
CA PHE A 639 36.26 10.90 18.69
C PHE A 639 35.04 11.54 18.01
N GLN A 640 34.15 12.14 18.79
CA GLN A 640 32.94 12.77 18.30
C GLN A 640 33.22 14.06 17.52
N SER A 641 34.27 14.82 17.88
CA SER A 641 34.72 15.99 17.10
C SER A 641 35.32 15.64 15.74
N LYS A 642 35.64 14.36 15.45
CA LYS A 642 36.08 13.93 14.12
C LYS A 642 34.93 13.86 13.11
N TYR A 643 33.67 13.85 13.57
CA TYR A 643 32.51 13.92 12.69
C TYR A 643 32.29 15.36 12.22
N THR A 644 32.15 15.55 10.90
CA THR A 644 31.90 16.86 10.27
C THR A 644 30.42 17.28 10.31
N GLY A 645 29.55 16.47 10.94
CA GLY A 645 28.12 16.69 11.13
C GLY A 645 27.39 15.38 11.46
N GLY A 646 26.18 15.45 12.05
CA GLY A 646 25.32 14.27 12.25
C GLY A 646 25.67 13.35 13.42
N THR A 647 26.34 13.86 14.46
CA THR A 647 26.56 13.12 15.70
C THR A 647 25.93 13.79 16.92
N VAL A 648 25.63 13.00 17.95
CA VAL A 648 25.04 13.45 19.21
C VAL A 648 25.62 12.65 20.37
N PHE A 649 26.01 13.35 21.43
CA PHE A 649 26.25 12.74 22.73
C PHE A 649 24.96 12.81 23.58
N HIS A 650 24.49 11.69 24.11
CA HIS A 650 23.27 11.64 24.92
C HIS A 650 23.60 11.57 26.41
N ILE A 651 23.20 12.59 27.16
CA ILE A 651 23.23 12.63 28.63
C ILE A 651 21.87 12.13 29.13
N PHE A 652 21.80 10.86 29.54
CA PHE A 652 20.59 10.27 30.11
C PHE A 652 20.57 10.45 31.63
N ALA A 653 19.71 11.35 32.13
CA ALA A 653 19.70 11.80 33.52
C ALA A 653 18.76 11.01 34.45
N GLY A 654 18.11 9.95 33.94
CA GLY A 654 17.17 9.12 34.68
C GLY A 654 15.85 9.83 34.95
N GLU A 655 15.79 10.73 35.92
CA GLU A 655 14.59 11.49 36.24
C GLU A 655 14.80 13.00 36.08
N ARG A 656 13.75 13.78 36.36
CA ARG A 656 13.80 15.23 36.26
C ARG A 656 14.71 15.80 37.35
N VAL A 657 15.73 16.57 36.94
CA VAL A 657 16.53 17.39 37.86
C VAL A 657 15.68 18.53 38.42
N LYS A 658 15.69 18.69 39.75
CA LYS A 658 14.85 19.67 40.47
C LYS A 658 15.43 21.09 40.44
N ASP A 659 16.76 21.23 40.53
CA ASP A 659 17.44 22.51 40.44
C ASP A 659 17.87 22.81 38.98
N PRO A 660 17.25 23.80 38.30
CA PRO A 660 17.66 24.19 36.95
C PRO A 660 19.07 24.81 36.91
N THR A 661 19.58 25.32 38.03
CA THR A 661 20.91 25.93 38.12
C THR A 661 22.00 24.89 37.91
N ALA A 662 21.85 23.70 38.50
CA ALA A 662 22.74 22.57 38.27
C ALA A 662 22.88 22.21 36.78
N VAL A 663 21.76 22.13 36.04
CA VAL A 663 21.78 21.85 34.60
C VAL A 663 22.45 22.98 33.81
N LYS A 664 22.20 24.24 34.18
CA LYS A 664 22.83 25.40 33.54
C LYS A 664 24.35 25.40 33.72
N VAL A 665 24.83 25.11 34.93
CA VAL A 665 26.25 25.00 35.24
C VAL A 665 26.88 23.84 34.47
N LEU A 666 26.20 22.69 34.41
CA LEU A 666 26.67 21.53 33.65
C LEU A 666 26.79 21.85 32.15
N VAL A 667 25.75 22.42 31.54
CA VAL A 667 25.75 22.81 30.12
C VAL A 667 26.90 23.77 29.84
N ARG A 668 27.07 24.80 30.67
CA ARG A 668 28.16 25.77 30.54
C ARG A 668 29.52 25.06 30.60
N ARG A 669 29.71 24.19 31.59
CA ARG A 669 30.96 23.44 31.79
C ARG A 669 31.27 22.53 30.62
N ILE A 670 30.27 21.86 30.06
CA ILE A 670 30.46 21.00 28.88
C ILE A 670 30.92 21.85 27.69
N CYS A 671 30.25 22.98 27.44
CA CYS A 671 30.61 23.88 26.34
C CYS A 671 31.98 24.57 26.52
N GLU A 672 32.42 24.78 27.77
CA GLU A 672 33.74 25.40 28.06
C GLU A 672 34.90 24.40 27.97
N LEU A 673 34.67 23.13 28.32
CA LEU A 673 35.74 22.12 28.42
C LEU A 673 35.82 21.17 27.21
N TYR A 674 34.73 20.98 26.48
CA TYR A 674 34.61 20.00 25.40
C TYR A 674 34.25 20.65 24.05
N ARG A 675 34.61 19.97 22.96
CA ARG A 675 34.41 20.38 21.57
C ARG A 675 33.35 19.53 20.86
N LEU A 676 32.47 18.89 21.63
CA LEU A 676 31.40 18.06 21.11
C LEU A 676 30.49 18.87 20.17
N PRO A 677 30.22 18.39 18.94
CA PRO A 677 29.38 19.12 17.99
C PRO A 677 27.95 19.32 18.49
N TYR A 678 27.42 18.33 19.21
CA TYR A 678 26.06 18.34 19.75
C TYR A 678 25.93 17.36 20.90
N PHE A 679 25.28 17.80 21.97
CA PHE A 679 24.87 16.94 23.08
C PHE A 679 23.43 17.22 23.47
N SER A 680 22.81 16.23 24.10
CA SER A 680 21.42 16.32 24.56
C SER A 680 21.32 15.93 26.03
N PHE A 681 20.43 16.59 26.76
CA PHE A 681 20.08 16.22 28.12
C PHE A 681 18.68 15.58 28.13
N THR A 682 18.57 14.37 28.65
CA THR A 682 17.35 13.55 28.55
C THR A 682 16.98 12.95 29.90
N PRO A 683 15.98 13.52 30.60
CA PRO A 683 15.29 12.81 31.67
C PRO A 683 14.29 11.79 31.08
N SER A 684 14.09 10.67 31.76
CA SER A 684 12.93 9.80 31.54
C SER A 684 11.76 10.28 32.40
N PHE A 685 10.55 10.15 31.87
CA PHE A 685 9.31 10.46 32.58
C PHE A 685 8.20 9.52 32.15
N SER A 686 7.18 9.40 32.98
CA SER A 686 6.03 8.54 32.74
C SER A 686 4.76 9.36 32.63
N VAL A 687 3.82 8.93 31.80
CA VAL A 687 2.52 9.58 31.63
C VAL A 687 1.43 8.62 32.10
N CYS A 688 0.67 9.05 33.11
CA CYS A 688 -0.52 8.36 33.59
C CYS A 688 -1.78 8.95 32.92
N PRO A 689 -2.75 8.13 32.50
CA PRO A 689 -4.01 8.61 31.96
C PRO A 689 -4.79 9.55 32.91
N THR A 690 -4.64 9.36 34.22
CA THR A 690 -5.34 10.13 35.26
C THR A 690 -4.47 11.25 35.85
N HIS A 691 -3.20 10.95 36.13
CA HIS A 691 -2.30 11.84 36.89
C HIS A 691 -1.28 12.57 36.03
N ALA A 692 -1.37 12.46 34.70
CA ALA A 692 -0.47 13.08 33.74
C ALA A 692 1.01 12.77 34.02
N TYR A 693 1.89 13.77 33.96
CA TYR A 693 3.34 13.61 34.06
C TYR A 693 3.80 13.14 35.45
N ILE A 694 4.65 12.14 35.45
CA ILE A 694 5.31 11.54 36.61
C ILE A 694 6.81 11.52 36.32
N ALA A 695 7.63 12.04 37.23
CA ALA A 695 9.08 12.01 37.06
C ALA A 695 9.60 10.56 37.14
N GLY A 696 10.57 10.21 36.30
CA GLY A 696 11.18 8.89 36.31
C GLY A 696 10.41 7.80 35.56
N GLU A 697 10.91 6.59 35.68
CA GLU A 697 10.50 5.40 34.92
C GLU A 697 9.54 4.53 35.73
N HIS A 698 8.27 4.92 35.71
CA HIS A 698 7.18 4.19 36.34
C HIS A 698 6.37 3.51 35.25
N PHE A 699 6.28 2.18 35.26
CA PHE A 699 5.41 1.40 34.36
C PHE A 699 3.98 1.22 34.91
N THR A 700 3.82 1.47 36.20
CA THR A 700 2.54 1.61 36.89
C THR A 700 2.54 2.92 37.66
N CYS A 701 1.40 3.61 37.66
CA CYS A 701 1.26 4.89 38.33
C CYS A 701 1.37 4.70 39.84
N PRO A 702 2.32 5.36 40.54
CA PRO A 702 2.45 5.25 41.99
C PRO A 702 1.25 5.83 42.75
N LYS A 703 0.35 6.58 42.09
CA LYS A 703 -0.82 7.21 42.72
C LYS A 703 -2.12 6.40 42.57
N CYS A 704 -2.40 5.83 41.39
CA CYS A 704 -3.63 5.06 41.14
C CYS A 704 -3.41 3.60 40.72
N GLY A 705 -2.17 3.14 40.57
CA GLY A 705 -1.87 1.78 40.09
C GLY A 705 -2.14 1.54 38.60
N ALA A 706 -2.72 2.50 37.87
CA ALA A 706 -2.97 2.37 36.43
C ALA A 706 -1.66 2.25 35.63
N GLU A 707 -1.69 1.51 34.52
CA GLU A 707 -0.55 1.38 33.62
C GLU A 707 -0.15 2.75 33.03
N THR A 708 1.16 3.00 32.92
CA THR A 708 1.73 4.27 32.44
C THR A 708 2.51 4.08 31.14
N GLU A 709 2.64 5.17 30.39
CA GLU A 709 3.54 5.26 29.24
C GLU A 709 4.87 5.90 29.65
N VAL A 710 5.96 5.13 29.67
CA VAL A 710 7.32 5.65 29.92
C VAL A 710 7.87 6.26 28.64
N TYR A 711 8.27 7.53 28.69
CA TYR A 711 8.91 8.28 27.61
C TYR A 711 10.40 8.44 27.90
N SER A 712 11.21 8.19 26.88
CA SER A 712 12.64 8.52 26.88
C SER A 712 13.12 8.79 25.45
N ARG A 713 14.39 9.17 25.28
CA ARG A 713 14.96 9.48 23.95
C ARG A 713 15.51 8.20 23.32
N VAL A 714 15.11 7.90 22.08
CA VAL A 714 15.47 6.65 21.36
C VAL A 714 16.86 6.77 20.71
N VAL A 715 17.01 7.78 19.85
CA VAL A 715 18.23 8.10 19.07
C VAL A 715 18.39 9.61 18.82
N GLY A 716 17.37 10.41 19.14
CA GLY A 716 17.31 11.82 18.74
C GLY A 716 16.03 12.54 19.13
N TYR A 717 14.94 11.83 19.44
CA TYR A 717 13.65 12.38 19.89
C TYR A 717 13.00 11.49 20.97
N LEU A 718 12.05 12.06 21.73
CA LEU A 718 11.33 11.37 22.81
C LEU A 718 10.15 10.55 22.27
N ARG A 719 10.01 9.29 22.71
CA ARG A 719 8.86 8.41 22.38
C ARG A 719 8.52 7.46 23.53
N PRO A 720 7.28 6.93 23.58
CA PRO A 720 6.94 5.84 24.49
C PRO A 720 7.83 4.61 24.25
N VAL A 721 8.49 4.11 25.29
CA VAL A 721 9.42 2.97 25.23
C VAL A 721 8.77 1.71 24.67
N LYS A 722 7.49 1.47 25.01
CA LYS A 722 6.69 0.34 24.48
C LYS A 722 6.59 0.30 22.96
N GLN A 723 6.71 1.45 22.30
CA GLN A 723 6.61 1.56 20.84
C GLN A 723 7.98 1.42 20.14
N TRP A 724 9.06 1.25 20.88
CA TRP A 724 10.39 1.10 20.28
C TRP A 724 10.54 -0.28 19.66
N ASN A 725 11.45 -0.45 18.71
CA ASN A 725 11.77 -1.79 18.22
C ASN A 725 12.41 -2.64 19.35
N LYS A 726 12.37 -3.97 19.22
CA LYS A 726 12.83 -4.87 20.28
C LYS A 726 14.29 -4.68 20.70
N GLY A 727 15.18 -4.37 19.75
CA GLY A 727 16.58 -4.13 20.08
C GLY A 727 16.78 -2.80 20.82
N LYS A 728 15.93 -1.81 20.55
CA LYS A 728 15.89 -0.54 21.28
C LYS A 728 15.24 -0.64 22.65
N GLN A 729 14.25 -1.52 22.82
CA GLN A 729 13.74 -1.86 24.14
C GLN A 729 14.81 -2.57 24.98
N ALA A 730 15.57 -3.50 24.38
CA ALA A 730 16.70 -4.15 25.05
C ALA A 730 17.80 -3.15 25.41
N GLU A 731 18.13 -2.23 24.50
CA GLU A 731 19.06 -1.12 24.78
C GLU A 731 18.59 -0.27 25.95
N PHE A 732 17.32 0.14 25.96
CA PHE A 732 16.74 0.91 27.05
C PHE A 732 16.84 0.17 28.39
N SER A 733 16.55 -1.13 28.44
CA SER A 733 16.62 -1.92 29.67
C SER A 733 18.02 -2.05 30.26
N MET A 734 19.07 -1.89 29.44
CA MET A 734 20.46 -1.93 29.88
C MET A 734 21.01 -0.55 30.21
N ARG A 735 20.31 0.51 29.85
CA ARG A 735 20.83 1.88 29.89
C ARG A 735 21.15 2.29 31.33
N ARG A 736 22.40 2.68 31.58
CA ARG A 736 22.79 3.35 32.81
C ARG A 736 22.55 4.86 32.65
N THR A 737 21.95 5.44 33.67
CA THR A 737 21.74 6.88 33.76
C THR A 737 22.93 7.51 34.45
N PHE A 738 23.38 8.69 34.00
CA PHE A 738 24.49 9.37 34.61
C PHE A 738 24.12 9.86 36.02
N ARG A 739 25.02 9.67 36.98
CA ARG A 739 24.87 10.24 38.32
C ARG A 739 25.29 11.70 38.28
N LEU A 740 24.41 12.56 38.78
CA LEU A 740 24.72 13.97 39.01
C LEU A 740 25.08 14.08 40.49
N ASP A 741 26.34 13.82 40.84
CA ASP A 741 26.81 14.03 42.20
C ASP A 741 26.85 15.54 42.49
N GLU A 742 26.03 16.00 43.45
CA GLU A 742 26.06 17.38 43.95
C GLU A 742 27.39 17.71 44.67
N ASN A 743 28.15 16.68 45.06
CA ASN A 743 29.40 16.78 45.82
C ASN A 743 30.62 16.17 45.12
N ALA A 744 30.60 15.96 43.79
CA ALA A 744 31.76 15.44 43.07
C ALA A 744 32.96 16.40 43.23
N SER A 745 33.87 16.06 44.14
CA SER A 745 35.14 16.73 44.34
C SER A 745 35.95 16.66 43.05
N LEU A 746 36.34 17.84 42.56
CA LEU A 746 37.11 18.06 41.34
C LEU A 746 38.31 17.11 41.21
N PRO A 747 38.43 16.31 40.14
CA PRO A 747 39.74 15.84 39.71
C PRO A 747 40.56 17.07 39.29
N ARG A 748 41.74 17.23 39.90
CA ARG A 748 42.74 18.22 39.45
C ARG A 748 43.12 17.91 37.99
N PRO A 749 43.46 18.92 37.17
CA PRO A 749 43.95 18.69 35.82
C PRO A 749 45.31 17.97 35.91
N SER A 750 45.32 16.65 35.76
CA SER A 750 46.56 15.88 35.68
C SER A 750 46.98 15.70 34.23
N LEU A 751 47.98 16.52 33.88
CA LEU A 751 49.03 16.35 32.85
C LEU A 751 48.65 16.52 31.37
N PRO A 752 49.57 17.10 30.56
CA PRO A 752 49.39 17.27 29.13
C PRO A 752 49.29 15.91 28.44
N ARG A 753 48.32 15.78 27.53
CA ARG A 753 48.06 14.56 26.74
C ARG A 753 49.33 14.13 26.00
N PRO A 754 49.75 12.85 26.05
CA PRO A 754 50.75 12.33 25.13
C PRO A 754 50.22 12.49 23.70
N SER A 755 51.02 13.07 22.81
CA SER A 755 50.73 13.07 21.38
C SER A 755 50.69 11.63 20.88
N LEU A 756 49.49 11.14 20.54
CA LEU A 756 49.34 9.92 19.75
C LEU A 756 50.05 10.11 18.39
N PRO A 757 50.76 9.09 17.88
CA PRO A 757 51.38 9.18 16.55
C PRO A 757 50.31 9.48 15.51
N ARG A 758 50.57 10.45 14.63
CA ARG A 758 49.74 10.70 13.45
C ARG A 758 49.76 9.43 12.59
N LEU A 759 48.59 8.79 12.44
CA LEU A 759 48.31 7.80 11.41
C LEU A 759 47.74 8.49 10.17
#